data_AF-I7MKI8-F1
#
_entry.id   AF-I7MKI8-F1
#
_cell.length_a   1.000
_cell.length_b   1.000
_cell.length_c   1.000
_cell.angle_alpha   90.00
_cell.angle_beta   90.00
_cell.angle_gamma   90.00
#
_symmetry.space_group_name_H-M   'P 1'
#
loop_
_entity.id
_entity.type
_entity.pdbx_description
1 polymer ?
#
loop_
_entity_poly.entity_id
_entity_poly.type
_entity_poly.pdbx_seq_one_letter_code
_entity_poly.pdbx_strand_id
1 'polypeptide(L)'
;MSFITYPLKVTGPIPIDVIFEQFITQIYGEATWQPVKGLFTKVSQLRGEFLFDQHNLTVANDPATCAKLVEKLTLYYKHLLFLQNKFRFEYYQPGAVNIPFQWSNSFDAKKQIATPSLVLEKACILYNLTIIYYTEGNNLMFGNPEQRKVATQKFRFGLWCIQQIKQLVINMAPEIKAILTDFCEANLDILYHTMLGNCYAVLFNNLLPQEDQIKVKNIASLAGEASQNYTIALSKVNGIIQSGEHIIPQDHLQKVKAFLFFNTVKYMAIAGLKMSKHHKDLHEDNLTAGHIGWALGYVKNSVNTITIALKNEAAMKFVEKQQQDQLQQIRADCEKEFNELNQRNLQIYNQEVIDEKKLPRTTLMEQLIIQPAEPKEMQQNIAVDESAFANFVSEETLQMVQEIKQFAQQRCNEVENVQKQIFDMKQSAYLENYVNFFIDLISQKQQQQIPQKVNDKIAKFNSQGGTKQLKNFIQTLKDNNIQCGMIINNVRQKLEKEQSEDDTFRKDYGAKWTRAQSSTSNKEYLNELKNLEENFKIATNVDMDTQQRWQQNLEVAELMEKPPAEYTKYFVSGSSEDSFKQQNLQLLQQLENTDTQINSDMTAIKDSIQNINNSIRNTNFQGEVSKVLQQKVPKDKVLETVLQPVSLQITALNDMIAHYSNKVSEACNLAIELQQKRNQKGGNQSGNMQQSEKYSGGLTTLVELFDDCQQGMKFYGDLLGLLLDLDKKVSDFISAREIEKNNLIQMIHNEQSKVNMNQGGFNAQYVQPQAPPTNYFYGQQNNPYNQYPPQNQYPPSQYPPQNYGAPYQNHPYQQHQQQQQMPQQSNPFYNNGQFNQGQSVFIPKK
;
A
#
# COMPACT_ATOMS: atom_id res chain seq x y z
N MET A 1 -40.94 -8.76 28.32
CA MET A 1 -40.88 -8.60 26.85
C MET A 1 -39.46 -8.91 26.44
N SER A 2 -39.30 -9.86 25.51
CA SER A 2 -38.00 -10.08 24.86
C SER A 2 -37.79 -9.00 23.79
N PHE A 3 -36.62 -8.38 23.76
CA PHE A 3 -36.16 -7.56 22.64
C PHE A 3 -35.11 -8.36 21.86
N ILE A 4 -34.86 -7.99 20.62
CA ILE A 4 -33.95 -8.76 19.75
C ILE A 4 -32.52 -8.34 20.03
N THR A 5 -31.67 -9.28 20.41
CA THR A 5 -30.24 -9.01 20.60
C THR A 5 -29.51 -9.10 19.26
N TYR A 6 -28.67 -8.11 18.96
CA TYR A 6 -27.77 -8.14 17.81
C TYR A 6 -26.35 -8.53 18.26
N PRO A 7 -25.60 -9.30 17.45
CA PRO A 7 -24.24 -9.67 17.79
C PRO A 7 -23.26 -8.50 17.59
N LEU A 8 -22.28 -8.40 18.47
CA LEU A 8 -21.08 -7.58 18.27
C LEU A 8 -20.19 -8.22 17.19
N LYS A 9 -19.53 -7.38 16.41
CA LYS A 9 -18.41 -7.78 15.55
C LYS A 9 -17.24 -8.23 16.42
N VAL A 10 -16.52 -9.23 15.94
CA VAL A 10 -15.37 -9.81 16.63
C VAL A 10 -14.08 -9.39 15.94
N THR A 11 -13.03 -9.21 16.73
CA THR A 11 -11.70 -8.84 16.26
C THR A 11 -10.64 -9.70 16.95
N GLY A 12 -9.49 -9.89 16.29
CA GLY A 12 -8.31 -10.53 16.88
C GLY A 12 -7.34 -9.51 17.51
N PRO A 13 -6.41 -9.92 18.37
CA PRO A 13 -5.38 -9.04 18.91
C PRO A 13 -4.41 -8.58 17.81
N ILE A 14 -3.93 -7.33 17.90
CA ILE A 14 -2.98 -6.75 16.94
C ILE A 14 -1.90 -6.01 17.74
N PRO A 15 -0.60 -6.29 17.53
CA PRO A 15 0.50 -5.61 18.21
C PRO A 15 0.75 -4.22 17.57
N ILE A 16 -0.18 -3.29 17.78
CA ILE A 16 -0.15 -1.94 17.16
C ILE A 16 1.14 -1.20 17.50
N ASP A 17 1.58 -1.29 18.75
CA ASP A 17 2.79 -0.66 19.24
C ASP A 17 4.05 -1.16 18.52
N VAL A 18 4.18 -2.47 18.32
CA VAL A 18 5.31 -3.06 17.60
C VAL A 18 5.33 -2.60 16.13
N ILE A 19 4.16 -2.57 15.48
CA ILE A 19 4.05 -2.12 14.08
C ILE A 19 4.45 -0.65 13.95
N PHE A 20 3.99 0.20 14.88
CA PHE A 20 4.36 1.61 14.89
C PHE A 20 5.82 1.83 15.29
N GLU A 21 6.38 1.05 16.21
CA GLU A 21 7.81 1.10 16.56
C GLU A 21 8.67 0.85 15.33
N GLN A 22 8.35 -0.21 14.57
CA GLN A 22 9.05 -0.52 13.32
C GLN A 22 8.89 0.60 12.29
N PHE A 23 7.66 1.04 12.03
CA PHE A 23 7.38 2.09 11.07
C PHE A 23 8.07 3.43 11.43
N ILE A 24 7.95 3.86 12.68
CA ILE A 24 8.49 5.15 13.14
C ILE A 24 10.02 5.08 13.19
N THR A 25 10.60 3.98 13.67
CA THR A 25 12.06 3.83 13.72
C THR A 25 12.65 3.76 12.32
N GLN A 26 12.00 3.08 11.39
CA GLN A 26 12.44 2.99 9.99
C GLN A 26 12.37 4.35 9.28
N ILE A 27 11.34 5.15 9.52
CA ILE A 27 11.09 6.40 8.78
C ILE A 27 11.69 7.63 9.48
N TYR A 28 11.66 7.68 10.81
CA TYR A 28 12.01 8.86 11.62
C TYR A 28 13.14 8.60 12.63
N GLY A 29 13.65 7.37 12.73
CA GLY A 29 14.71 6.99 13.66
C GLY A 29 14.23 6.72 15.10
N GLU A 30 15.08 6.03 15.86
CA GLU A 30 14.76 5.54 17.21
C GLU A 30 14.50 6.67 18.23
N ALA A 31 15.17 7.82 18.07
CA ALA A 31 14.98 8.99 18.93
C ALA A 31 13.56 9.59 18.82
N THR A 32 12.87 9.38 17.71
CA THR A 32 11.50 9.86 17.48
C THR A 32 10.45 8.93 18.08
N TRP A 33 10.79 7.65 18.30
CA TRP A 33 9.88 6.67 18.89
C TRP A 33 9.72 6.85 20.41
N GLN A 34 10.80 7.10 21.13
CA GLN A 34 10.79 7.12 22.60
C GLN A 34 9.75 8.07 23.22
N PRO A 35 9.56 9.31 22.72
CA PRO A 35 8.54 10.22 23.27
C PRO A 35 7.10 9.73 23.04
N VAL A 36 6.83 9.01 21.94
CA VAL A 36 5.47 8.60 21.56
C VAL A 36 5.14 7.17 21.96
N LYS A 37 6.12 6.36 22.38
CA LYS A 37 5.97 4.95 22.78
C LYS A 37 4.80 4.72 23.74
N GLY A 38 4.69 5.54 24.79
CA GLY A 38 3.63 5.41 25.79
C GLY A 38 2.21 5.51 25.22
N LEU A 39 2.00 6.36 24.20
CA LEU A 39 0.72 6.47 23.50
C LEU A 39 0.40 5.16 22.76
N PHE A 40 1.33 4.66 21.95
CA PHE A 40 1.09 3.49 21.13
C PHE A 40 0.94 2.22 21.96
N THR A 41 1.70 2.06 23.05
CA THR A 41 1.49 0.97 24.02
C THR A 41 0.09 1.02 24.62
N LYS A 42 -0.40 2.21 25.00
CA LYS A 42 -1.77 2.37 25.51
C LYS A 42 -2.83 2.02 24.47
N VAL A 43 -2.64 2.42 23.22
CA VAL A 43 -3.56 2.07 22.11
C VAL A 43 -3.57 0.56 21.86
N SER A 44 -2.40 -0.08 21.85
CA SER A 44 -2.25 -1.53 21.71
C SER A 44 -2.93 -2.28 22.85
N GLN A 45 -2.73 -1.83 24.10
CA GLN A 45 -3.38 -2.41 25.29
C GLN A 45 -4.90 -2.28 25.23
N LEU A 46 -5.43 -1.07 24.96
CA LEU A 46 -6.88 -0.84 24.87
C LEU A 46 -7.52 -1.77 23.84
N ARG A 47 -6.86 -1.95 22.69
CA ARG A 47 -7.35 -2.84 21.65
C ARG A 47 -7.28 -4.32 22.07
N GLY A 48 -6.22 -4.71 22.78
CA GLY A 48 -6.05 -6.08 23.30
C GLY A 48 -7.12 -6.50 24.31
N GLU A 49 -7.83 -5.54 24.92
CA GLU A 49 -8.92 -5.81 25.86
C GLU A 49 -10.27 -6.12 25.17
N PHE A 50 -10.35 -6.01 23.84
CA PHE A 50 -11.59 -6.23 23.07
C PHE A 50 -11.88 -7.72 22.80
N LEU A 51 -12.26 -8.45 23.84
CA LEU A 51 -12.62 -9.86 23.77
C LEU A 51 -14.12 -10.07 23.43
N PHE A 52 -14.54 -9.56 22.26
CA PHE A 52 -15.97 -9.50 21.91
C PHE A 52 -16.68 -10.86 21.81
N ASP A 53 -15.96 -11.95 21.53
CA ASP A 53 -16.51 -13.31 21.57
C ASP A 53 -17.09 -13.66 22.95
N GLN A 54 -16.39 -13.26 24.02
CA GLN A 54 -16.83 -13.49 25.39
C GLN A 54 -17.95 -12.51 25.78
N HIS A 55 -17.85 -11.26 25.31
CA HIS A 55 -18.84 -10.22 25.60
C HIS A 55 -20.19 -10.46 24.92
N ASN A 56 -20.23 -11.09 23.74
CA ASN A 56 -21.48 -11.45 23.06
C ASN A 56 -22.41 -12.31 23.93
N LEU A 57 -21.87 -13.05 24.91
CA LEU A 57 -22.65 -13.87 25.84
C LEU A 57 -23.23 -13.06 27.02
N THR A 58 -22.67 -11.89 27.33
CA THR A 58 -22.93 -11.15 28.58
C THR A 58 -23.54 -9.75 28.37
N VAL A 59 -23.26 -9.10 27.23
CA VAL A 59 -23.71 -7.72 26.92
C VAL A 59 -25.22 -7.54 26.97
N ALA A 60 -26.00 -8.57 26.63
CA ALA A 60 -27.46 -8.50 26.73
C ALA A 60 -27.97 -8.30 28.18
N ASN A 61 -27.24 -8.84 29.17
CA ASN A 61 -27.74 -9.04 30.54
C ASN A 61 -26.87 -8.41 31.63
N ASP A 62 -25.69 -7.86 31.31
CA ASP A 62 -24.78 -7.24 32.27
C ASP A 62 -24.53 -5.75 31.95
N PRO A 63 -25.27 -4.83 32.60
CA PRO A 63 -25.09 -3.38 32.42
C PRO A 63 -23.69 -2.89 32.78
N ALA A 64 -23.00 -3.53 33.74
CA ALA A 64 -21.67 -3.11 34.15
C ALA A 64 -20.62 -3.41 33.07
N THR A 65 -20.76 -4.55 32.38
CA THR A 65 -19.96 -4.88 31.20
C THR A 65 -20.21 -3.91 30.06
N CYS A 66 -21.47 -3.55 29.78
CA CYS A 66 -21.82 -2.56 28.77
C CYS A 66 -21.16 -1.20 29.03
N ALA A 67 -21.27 -0.69 30.26
CA ALA A 67 -20.68 0.61 30.63
C ALA A 67 -19.15 0.62 30.43
N LYS A 68 -18.45 -0.43 30.88
CA LYS A 68 -17.00 -0.58 30.69
C LYS A 68 -16.60 -0.65 29.23
N LEU A 69 -17.36 -1.38 28.41
CA LEU A 69 -17.10 -1.48 26.97
C LEU A 69 -17.30 -0.14 26.27
N VAL A 70 -18.37 0.60 26.59
CA VAL A 70 -18.62 1.94 26.03
C VAL A 70 -17.45 2.87 26.35
N GLU A 71 -16.98 2.89 27.60
CA GLU A 71 -15.83 3.71 28.01
C GLU A 71 -14.58 3.40 27.19
N LYS A 72 -14.20 2.11 27.11
CA LYS A 72 -12.99 1.66 26.40
C LYS A 72 -13.09 1.88 24.89
N LEU A 73 -14.23 1.55 24.29
CA LEU A 73 -14.46 1.75 22.85
C LEU A 73 -14.43 3.22 22.47
N THR A 74 -15.04 4.08 23.30
CA THR A 74 -15.02 5.54 23.10
C THR A 74 -13.59 6.06 23.20
N LEU A 75 -12.83 5.67 24.24
CA LEU A 75 -11.45 6.09 24.41
C LEU A 75 -10.55 5.64 23.24
N TYR A 76 -10.69 4.38 22.80
CA TYR A 76 -9.95 3.85 21.68
C TYR A 76 -10.31 4.55 20.36
N TYR A 77 -11.59 4.74 20.08
CA TYR A 77 -12.04 5.47 18.89
C TYR A 77 -11.45 6.88 18.81
N LYS A 78 -11.37 7.58 19.94
CA LYS A 78 -10.75 8.91 20.01
C LYS A 78 -9.24 8.87 19.73
N HIS A 79 -8.53 7.83 20.18
CA HIS A 79 -7.14 7.60 19.79
C HIS A 79 -7.00 7.37 18.28
N LEU A 80 -7.90 6.62 17.65
CA LEU A 80 -7.90 6.44 16.19
C LEU A 80 -8.11 7.77 15.45
N LEU A 81 -9.03 8.62 15.91
CA LEU A 81 -9.24 9.95 15.33
C LEU A 81 -8.00 10.84 15.44
N PHE A 82 -7.32 10.81 16.59
CA PHE A 82 -6.07 11.54 16.77
C PHE A 82 -4.96 11.02 15.84
N LEU A 83 -4.76 9.71 15.78
CA LEU A 83 -3.74 9.10 14.93
C LEU A 83 -4.01 9.31 13.44
N GLN A 84 -5.28 9.36 13.01
CA GLN A 84 -5.66 9.71 11.64
C GLN A 84 -5.08 11.05 11.18
N ASN A 85 -4.93 12.01 12.09
CA ASN A 85 -4.38 13.33 11.78
C ASN A 85 -2.85 13.35 11.70
N LYS A 86 -2.18 12.23 12.03
CA LYS A 86 -0.72 12.11 12.10
C LYS A 86 -0.17 11.09 11.10
N PHE A 87 -0.95 10.06 10.73
CA PHE A 87 -0.51 8.95 9.91
C PHE A 87 -1.52 8.60 8.82
N ARG A 88 -1.01 7.97 7.76
CA ARG A 88 -1.79 7.31 6.72
C ARG A 88 -1.96 5.83 7.07
N PHE A 89 -3.10 5.26 6.71
CA PHE A 89 -3.47 3.90 7.11
C PHE A 89 -4.05 3.07 5.97
N GLU A 90 -4.59 3.72 4.94
CA GLU A 90 -5.27 3.00 3.89
C GLU A 90 -4.23 2.35 2.97
N TYR A 91 -4.38 1.06 2.70
CA TYR A 91 -3.40 0.25 1.98
C TYR A 91 -2.97 0.81 0.61
N TYR A 92 -3.81 1.60 -0.04
CA TYR A 92 -3.52 2.23 -1.34
C TYR A 92 -2.72 3.54 -1.23
N GLN A 93 -2.50 4.08 -0.02
CA GLN A 93 -1.78 5.32 0.20
C GLN A 93 -0.27 5.07 0.35
N PRO A 94 0.58 5.74 -0.44
CA PRO A 94 2.03 5.68 -0.24
C PRO A 94 2.42 6.18 1.15
N GLY A 95 3.31 5.44 1.81
CA GLY A 95 3.78 5.76 3.17
C GLY A 95 2.78 5.48 4.29
N ALA A 96 1.73 4.69 4.02
CA ALA A 96 0.79 4.25 5.06
C ALA A 96 1.40 3.24 6.03
N VAL A 97 0.97 3.31 7.28
CA VAL A 97 1.27 2.30 8.30
C VAL A 97 0.44 1.06 8.01
N ASN A 98 1.11 -0.05 7.75
CA ASN A 98 0.47 -1.30 7.33
C ASN A 98 -0.03 -2.10 8.55
N ILE A 99 -1.16 -1.67 9.14
CA ILE A 99 -1.79 -2.36 10.28
C ILE A 99 -2.93 -3.26 9.79
N PRO A 100 -2.81 -4.59 9.84
CA PRO A 100 -3.83 -5.50 9.29
C PRO A 100 -5.02 -5.63 10.25
N PHE A 101 -5.92 -4.64 10.25
CA PHE A 101 -7.10 -4.63 11.11
C PHE A 101 -8.02 -5.82 10.78
N GLN A 102 -8.05 -6.80 11.69
CA GLN A 102 -8.82 -8.02 11.55
C GLN A 102 -10.22 -7.89 12.15
N TRP A 103 -11.26 -8.07 11.34
CA TRP A 103 -12.65 -8.08 11.79
C TRP A 103 -13.47 -9.17 11.12
N SER A 104 -14.40 -9.75 11.87
CA SER A 104 -15.42 -10.65 11.35
C SER A 104 -16.75 -9.95 11.12
N ASN A 105 -17.57 -10.54 10.26
CA ASN A 105 -18.97 -10.20 10.10
C ASN A 105 -19.72 -10.55 11.40
N SER A 106 -20.56 -9.65 11.92
CA SER A 106 -21.27 -9.85 13.18
C SER A 106 -22.20 -11.07 13.16
N PHE A 107 -22.75 -11.43 12.00
CA PHE A 107 -23.67 -12.56 11.88
C PHE A 107 -23.01 -13.88 11.45
N ASP A 108 -21.78 -13.83 10.94
CA ASP A 108 -21.04 -15.00 10.47
C ASP A 108 -19.55 -14.82 10.72
N ALA A 109 -19.06 -15.36 11.84
CA ALA A 109 -17.66 -15.26 12.24
C ALA A 109 -16.68 -15.88 11.22
N LYS A 110 -17.16 -16.76 10.31
CA LYS A 110 -16.32 -17.34 9.25
C LYS A 110 -16.00 -16.32 8.15
N LYS A 111 -16.84 -15.30 7.98
CA LYS A 111 -16.59 -14.18 7.06
C LYS A 111 -15.76 -13.13 7.80
N GLN A 112 -14.45 -13.20 7.62
CA GLN A 112 -13.50 -12.27 8.23
C GLN A 112 -12.53 -11.69 7.21
N ILE A 113 -12.01 -10.51 7.52
CA ILE A 113 -11.00 -9.82 6.72
C ILE A 113 -9.95 -9.23 7.65
N ALA A 114 -8.69 -9.26 7.22
CA ALA A 114 -7.60 -8.53 7.83
C ALA A 114 -6.99 -7.62 6.77
N THR A 115 -7.16 -6.31 6.91
CA THR A 115 -6.70 -5.35 5.90
C THR A 115 -6.26 -4.02 6.52
N PRO A 116 -5.25 -3.34 5.94
CA PRO A 116 -4.84 -2.01 6.36
C PRO A 116 -5.86 -0.96 5.94
N SER A 117 -6.81 -0.72 6.84
CA SER A 117 -7.82 0.32 6.68
C SER A 117 -8.28 0.85 8.04
N LEU A 118 -7.99 2.12 8.31
CA LEU A 118 -8.48 2.81 9.50
C LEU A 118 -9.98 3.10 9.37
N VAL A 119 -10.47 3.30 8.15
CA VAL A 119 -11.91 3.40 7.85
C VAL A 119 -12.63 2.15 8.34
N LEU A 120 -12.11 0.95 8.05
CA LEU A 120 -12.65 -0.31 8.56
C LEU A 120 -12.66 -0.36 10.08
N GLU A 121 -11.49 -0.14 10.72
CA GLU A 121 -11.37 -0.20 12.18
C GLU A 121 -12.39 0.72 12.88
N LYS A 122 -12.47 1.98 12.45
CA LYS A 122 -13.43 2.96 12.98
C LYS A 122 -14.88 2.52 12.80
N ALA A 123 -15.24 2.02 11.61
CA ALA A 123 -16.61 1.58 11.33
C ALA A 123 -17.01 0.40 12.22
N CYS A 124 -16.10 -0.55 12.46
CA CYS A 124 -16.36 -1.70 13.33
C CYS A 124 -16.53 -1.31 14.81
N ILE A 125 -15.70 -0.38 15.31
CA ILE A 125 -15.83 0.13 16.68
C ILE A 125 -17.18 0.84 16.87
N LEU A 126 -17.57 1.70 15.93
CA LEU A 126 -18.87 2.37 15.96
C LEU A 126 -20.04 1.40 15.83
N TYR A 127 -19.89 0.31 15.05
CA TYR A 127 -20.90 -0.74 14.97
C TYR A 127 -21.11 -1.40 16.33
N ASN A 128 -20.04 -1.81 17.00
CA ASN A 128 -20.15 -2.41 18.34
C ASN A 128 -20.75 -1.43 19.36
N LEU A 129 -20.37 -0.15 19.32
CA LEU A 129 -21.02 0.89 20.13
C LEU A 129 -22.53 1.00 19.84
N THR A 130 -22.93 0.95 18.56
CA THR A 130 -24.34 0.96 18.15
C THR A 130 -25.12 -0.17 18.81
N ILE A 131 -24.58 -1.40 18.76
CA ILE A 131 -25.23 -2.59 19.33
C ILE A 131 -25.32 -2.50 20.86
N ILE A 132 -24.28 -2.01 21.53
CA ILE A 132 -24.29 -1.82 23.00
C ILE A 132 -25.34 -0.77 23.38
N TYR A 133 -25.37 0.38 22.69
CA TYR A 133 -26.36 1.43 22.94
C TYR A 133 -27.80 0.98 22.65
N TYR A 134 -28.00 0.20 21.59
CA TYR A 134 -29.27 -0.45 21.31
C TYR A 134 -29.69 -1.35 22.48
N THR A 135 -28.78 -2.18 22.97
CA THR A 135 -29.03 -3.13 24.07
C THR A 135 -29.36 -2.41 25.38
N GLU A 136 -28.55 -1.42 25.77
CA GLU A 136 -28.82 -0.59 26.95
C GLU A 136 -30.16 0.14 26.85
N GLY A 137 -30.48 0.70 25.68
CA GLY A 137 -31.75 1.37 25.43
C GLY A 137 -32.95 0.43 25.64
N ASN A 138 -32.90 -0.79 25.09
CA ASN A 138 -33.97 -1.77 25.27
C ASN A 138 -34.12 -2.25 26.71
N ASN A 139 -33.02 -2.39 27.45
CA ASN A 139 -33.07 -2.76 28.87
C ASN A 139 -33.75 -1.68 29.74
N LEU A 140 -33.71 -0.42 29.32
CA LEU A 140 -34.24 0.71 30.09
C LEU A 140 -35.63 1.20 29.61
N MET A 141 -36.05 0.85 28.40
CA MET A 141 -37.24 1.43 27.75
C MET A 141 -38.58 1.10 28.44
N PHE A 142 -38.63 0.03 29.24
CA PHE A 142 -39.81 -0.37 30.02
C PHE A 142 -39.73 0.03 31.49
N GLY A 143 -38.67 0.74 31.89
CA GLY A 143 -38.45 1.21 33.24
C GLY A 143 -39.33 2.41 33.63
N ASN A 144 -38.97 3.07 34.73
CA ASN A 144 -39.62 4.31 35.18
C ASN A 144 -39.31 5.49 34.21
N PRO A 145 -39.98 6.66 34.34
CA PRO A 145 -39.79 7.79 33.43
C PRO A 145 -38.33 8.25 33.27
N GLU A 146 -37.53 8.22 34.34
CA GLU A 146 -36.12 8.60 34.30
C GLU A 146 -35.28 7.58 33.55
N GLN A 147 -35.49 6.28 33.80
CA GLN A 147 -34.86 5.21 33.02
C GLN A 147 -35.21 5.30 31.53
N ARG A 148 -36.46 5.63 31.22
CA ARG A 148 -36.93 5.83 29.84
C ARG A 148 -36.26 7.03 29.17
N LYS A 149 -36.01 8.13 29.88
CA LYS A 149 -35.20 9.25 29.34
C LYS A 149 -33.79 8.80 28.98
N VAL A 150 -33.16 8.00 29.84
CA VAL A 150 -31.84 7.41 29.56
C VAL A 150 -31.92 6.47 28.35
N ALA A 151 -32.97 5.65 28.23
CA ALA A 151 -33.19 4.79 27.07
C ALA A 151 -33.22 5.59 25.76
N THR A 152 -33.98 6.69 25.71
CA THR A 152 -34.01 7.60 24.56
C THR A 152 -32.62 8.15 24.25
N GLN A 153 -31.85 8.56 25.26
CA GLN A 153 -30.50 9.06 25.06
C GLN A 153 -29.57 7.99 24.44
N LYS A 154 -29.61 6.76 24.96
CA LYS A 154 -28.83 5.63 24.42
C LYS A 154 -29.20 5.32 22.97
N PHE A 155 -30.50 5.27 22.64
CA PHE A 155 -30.92 5.10 21.25
C PHE A 155 -30.42 6.23 20.35
N ARG A 156 -30.48 7.50 20.78
CA ARG A 156 -29.96 8.64 20.02
C ARG A 156 -28.44 8.58 19.80
N PHE A 157 -27.69 8.05 20.76
CA PHE A 157 -26.25 7.78 20.61
C PHE A 157 -25.97 6.72 19.53
N GLY A 158 -26.71 5.61 19.55
CA GLY A 158 -26.57 4.60 18.49
C GLY A 158 -27.00 5.10 17.11
N LEU A 159 -28.04 5.95 17.01
CA LEU A 159 -28.41 6.60 15.75
C LEU A 159 -27.27 7.46 15.19
N TRP A 160 -26.57 8.19 16.06
CA TRP A 160 -25.39 8.97 15.66
C TRP A 160 -24.27 8.05 15.18
N CYS A 161 -23.97 6.96 15.91
CA CYS A 161 -22.99 5.97 15.48
C CYS A 161 -23.32 5.41 14.08
N ILE A 162 -24.57 5.05 13.80
CA ILE A 162 -24.98 4.55 12.48
C ILE A 162 -24.75 5.60 11.38
N GLN A 163 -25.04 6.88 11.65
CA GLN A 163 -24.75 7.95 10.68
C GLN A 163 -23.26 8.04 10.38
N GLN A 164 -22.40 7.97 11.40
CA GLN A 164 -20.95 7.96 11.21
C GLN A 164 -20.49 6.72 10.43
N ILE A 165 -21.03 5.54 10.72
CA ILE A 165 -20.74 4.30 9.98
C ILE A 165 -21.10 4.48 8.50
N LYS A 166 -22.28 5.01 8.18
CA LYS A 166 -22.70 5.24 6.78
C LYS A 166 -21.72 6.14 6.02
N GLN A 167 -21.20 7.19 6.67
CA GLN A 167 -20.17 8.05 6.05
C GLN A 167 -18.84 7.32 5.81
N LEU A 168 -18.40 6.51 6.78
CA LEU A 168 -17.19 5.71 6.65
C LEU A 168 -17.33 4.63 5.55
N VAL A 169 -18.47 3.96 5.49
CA VAL A 169 -18.74 2.88 4.53
C VAL A 169 -18.70 3.41 3.10
N ILE A 170 -19.07 4.67 2.81
CA ILE A 170 -18.94 5.24 1.45
C ILE A 170 -17.49 5.08 0.92
N ASN A 171 -16.50 5.40 1.76
CA ASN A 171 -15.08 5.37 1.43
C ASN A 171 -14.41 3.99 1.66
N MET A 172 -15.18 2.99 2.09
CA MET A 172 -14.67 1.64 2.32
C MET A 172 -14.54 0.87 0.99
N ALA A 173 -13.44 0.13 0.84
CA ALA A 173 -13.14 -0.64 -0.36
C ALA A 173 -14.24 -1.69 -0.67
N PRO A 174 -14.60 -1.93 -1.95
CA PRO A 174 -15.67 -2.85 -2.33
C PRO A 174 -15.48 -4.28 -1.83
N GLU A 175 -14.23 -4.77 -1.79
CA GLU A 175 -13.91 -6.12 -1.34
C GLU A 175 -14.25 -6.31 0.15
N ILE A 176 -14.03 -5.27 0.96
CA ILE A 176 -14.39 -5.26 2.38
C ILE A 176 -15.91 -5.36 2.54
N LYS A 177 -16.67 -4.58 1.78
CA LYS A 177 -18.15 -4.57 1.80
C LYS A 177 -18.75 -5.92 1.38
N ALA A 178 -18.10 -6.60 0.43
CA ALA A 178 -18.53 -7.91 -0.03
C ALA A 178 -18.41 -9.00 1.05
N ILE A 179 -17.39 -8.91 1.92
CA ILE A 179 -17.17 -9.86 3.02
C ILE A 179 -17.99 -9.46 4.27
N LEU A 180 -17.91 -8.19 4.65
CA LEU A 180 -18.58 -7.61 5.82
C LEU A 180 -19.95 -7.07 5.44
N THR A 181 -20.84 -8.00 5.05
CA THR A 181 -22.21 -7.70 4.62
C THR A 181 -23.08 -7.08 5.72
N ASP A 182 -22.65 -7.13 6.97
CA ASP A 182 -23.30 -6.44 8.10
C ASP A 182 -23.22 -4.90 8.00
N PHE A 183 -22.36 -4.36 7.13
CA PHE A 183 -22.34 -2.94 6.75
C PHE A 183 -23.26 -2.59 5.58
N CYS A 184 -24.04 -3.53 5.05
CA CYS A 184 -24.95 -3.20 3.95
C CYS A 184 -25.98 -2.15 4.37
N GLU A 185 -26.41 -1.32 3.42
CA GLU A 185 -27.35 -0.22 3.67
C GLU A 185 -28.65 -0.72 4.29
N ALA A 186 -29.18 -1.85 3.80
CA ALA A 186 -30.41 -2.44 4.33
C ALA A 186 -30.29 -2.81 5.82
N ASN A 187 -29.19 -3.42 6.26
CA ASN A 187 -28.99 -3.78 7.66
C ASN A 187 -28.84 -2.53 8.55
N LEU A 188 -28.06 -1.55 8.10
CA LEU A 188 -27.90 -0.28 8.84
C LEU A 188 -29.22 0.50 8.94
N ASP A 189 -30.05 0.48 7.89
CA ASP A 189 -31.39 1.09 7.90
C ASP A 189 -32.35 0.39 8.85
N ILE A 190 -32.31 -0.95 8.90
CA ILE A 190 -33.12 -1.74 9.84
C ILE A 190 -32.78 -1.33 11.27
N LEU A 191 -31.49 -1.31 11.64
CA LEU A 191 -31.05 -0.87 12.97
C LEU A 191 -31.47 0.58 13.25
N TYR A 192 -31.23 1.49 12.30
CA TYR A 192 -31.54 2.91 12.44
C TYR A 192 -33.03 3.14 12.71
N HIS A 193 -33.90 2.62 11.86
CA HIS A 193 -35.34 2.84 11.98
C HIS A 193 -35.95 2.06 13.16
N THR A 194 -35.37 0.93 13.56
CA THR A 194 -35.77 0.23 14.79
C THR A 194 -35.48 1.10 16.02
N MET A 195 -34.26 1.67 16.13
CA MET A 195 -33.89 2.55 17.23
C MET A 195 -34.70 3.84 17.25
N LEU A 196 -34.95 4.45 16.09
CA LEU A 196 -35.77 5.65 15.99
C LEU A 196 -37.24 5.38 16.35
N GLY A 197 -37.79 4.24 15.91
CA GLY A 197 -39.10 3.76 16.34
C GLY A 197 -39.18 3.57 17.86
N ASN A 198 -38.17 2.92 18.45
CA ASN A 198 -38.06 2.74 19.90
C ASN A 198 -37.99 4.10 20.64
N CYS A 199 -37.25 5.06 20.10
CA CYS A 199 -37.18 6.44 20.61
C CYS A 199 -38.56 7.08 20.71
N TYR A 200 -39.37 7.03 19.64
CA TYR A 200 -40.73 7.57 19.63
C TYR A 200 -41.69 6.78 20.52
N ALA A 201 -41.57 5.46 20.57
CA ALA A 201 -42.34 4.60 21.47
C ALA A 201 -42.09 4.94 22.94
N VAL A 202 -40.83 5.20 23.31
CA VAL A 202 -40.44 5.62 24.66
C VAL A 202 -40.97 7.02 24.97
N LEU A 203 -40.83 7.96 24.04
CA LEU A 203 -41.33 9.32 24.20
C LEU A 203 -42.85 9.35 24.36
N PHE A 204 -43.58 8.56 23.56
CA PHE A 204 -45.01 8.33 23.72
C PHE A 204 -45.35 7.85 25.14
N ASN A 205 -44.68 6.81 25.64
CA ASN A 205 -44.95 6.26 26.99
C ASN A 205 -44.65 7.27 28.10
N ASN A 206 -43.67 8.17 27.91
CA ASN A 206 -43.33 9.21 28.87
C ASN A 206 -44.32 10.37 28.89
N LEU A 207 -44.88 10.72 27.74
CA LEU A 207 -45.75 11.89 27.57
C LEU A 207 -47.24 11.53 27.67
N LEU A 208 -47.61 10.26 27.52
CA LEU A 208 -48.98 9.78 27.64
C LEU A 208 -49.67 10.19 28.97
N PRO A 209 -49.02 10.15 30.15
CA PRO A 209 -49.63 10.64 31.40
C PRO A 209 -49.89 12.16 31.42
N GLN A 210 -49.28 12.91 30.50
CA GLN A 210 -49.40 14.37 30.37
C GLN A 210 -50.22 14.75 29.12
N GLU A 211 -51.12 13.85 28.68
CA GLU A 211 -51.89 14.00 27.45
C GLU A 211 -52.66 15.33 27.36
N ASP A 212 -53.21 15.83 28.48
CA ASP A 212 -53.95 17.09 28.50
C ASP A 212 -53.05 18.30 28.26
N GLN A 213 -51.80 18.26 28.75
CA GLN A 213 -50.84 19.36 28.58
C GLN A 213 -50.27 19.38 27.16
N ILE A 214 -50.01 18.20 26.60
CA ILE A 214 -49.31 18.03 25.32
C ILE A 214 -50.31 17.98 24.16
N LYS A 215 -51.60 17.79 24.46
CA LYS A 215 -52.72 17.58 23.52
C LYS A 215 -52.68 16.19 22.87
N VAL A 216 -53.87 15.58 22.76
CA VAL A 216 -54.09 14.23 22.21
C VAL A 216 -53.49 14.05 20.82
N LYS A 217 -53.60 15.05 19.94
CA LYS A 217 -53.00 15.03 18.58
C LYS A 217 -51.49 14.78 18.60
N ASN A 218 -50.78 15.37 19.54
CA ASN A 218 -49.33 15.24 19.63
C ASN A 218 -48.95 13.85 20.19
N ILE A 219 -49.70 13.33 21.16
CA ILE A 219 -49.56 11.94 21.62
C ILE A 219 -49.82 10.94 20.48
N ALA A 220 -50.88 11.17 19.68
CA ALA A 220 -51.17 10.37 18.50
C ALA A 220 -50.01 10.40 17.48
N SER A 221 -49.42 11.58 17.27
CA SER A 221 -48.31 11.77 16.33
C SER A 221 -47.04 11.02 16.75
N LEU A 222 -46.74 10.94 18.05
CA LEU A 222 -45.62 10.14 18.55
C LEU A 222 -45.82 8.64 18.27
N ALA A 223 -47.02 8.11 18.50
CA ALA A 223 -47.35 6.73 18.15
C ALA A 223 -47.30 6.51 16.62
N GLY A 224 -47.79 7.46 15.84
CA GLY A 224 -47.71 7.43 14.37
C GLY A 224 -46.27 7.36 13.86
N GLU A 225 -45.37 8.20 14.38
CA GLU A 225 -43.94 8.19 14.02
C GLU A 225 -43.23 6.90 14.44
N ALA A 226 -43.58 6.34 15.60
CA ALA A 226 -43.08 5.02 16.00
C ALA A 226 -43.48 3.95 14.97
N SER A 227 -44.77 3.88 14.63
CA SER A 227 -45.30 2.94 13.63
C SER A 227 -44.67 3.12 12.25
N GLN A 228 -44.50 4.37 11.80
CA GLN A 228 -43.88 4.67 10.52
C GLN A 228 -42.43 4.18 10.44
N ASN A 229 -41.63 4.42 11.48
CA ASN A 229 -40.25 3.97 11.52
C ASN A 229 -40.15 2.43 11.54
N TYR A 230 -40.98 1.75 12.34
CA TYR A 230 -41.03 0.28 12.29
C TYR A 230 -41.50 -0.24 10.92
N THR A 231 -42.39 0.47 10.23
CA THR A 231 -42.83 0.12 8.86
C THR A 231 -41.68 0.23 7.86
N ILE A 232 -40.85 1.27 7.96
CA ILE A 232 -39.66 1.43 7.10
C ILE A 232 -38.66 0.31 7.37
N ALA A 233 -38.37 -0.01 8.63
CA ALA A 233 -37.50 -1.15 8.96
C ALA A 233 -38.08 -2.48 8.45
N LEU A 234 -39.38 -2.69 8.59
CA LEU A 234 -40.07 -3.90 8.15
C LEU A 234 -40.03 -4.06 6.62
N SER A 235 -40.14 -2.97 5.86
CA SER A 235 -40.04 -3.02 4.39
C SER A 235 -38.64 -3.42 3.95
N LYS A 236 -37.59 -2.94 4.63
CA LYS A 236 -36.20 -3.34 4.38
C LYS A 236 -35.98 -4.82 4.69
N VAL A 237 -36.50 -5.32 5.81
CA VAL A 237 -36.47 -6.77 6.14
C VAL A 237 -37.17 -7.61 5.07
N ASN A 238 -38.35 -7.19 4.62
CA ASN A 238 -39.07 -7.90 3.55
C ASN A 238 -38.30 -7.87 2.23
N GLY A 239 -37.62 -6.77 1.92
CA GLY A 239 -36.74 -6.66 0.75
C GLY A 239 -35.59 -7.69 0.78
N ILE A 240 -34.90 -7.84 1.93
CA ILE A 240 -33.85 -8.85 2.11
C ILE A 240 -34.41 -10.28 1.92
N ILE A 241 -35.58 -10.56 2.48
CA ILE A 241 -36.22 -11.88 2.33
C ILE A 241 -36.57 -12.15 0.85
N GLN A 242 -37.05 -11.13 0.12
CA GLN A 242 -37.44 -11.25 -1.28
C GLN A 242 -36.24 -11.38 -2.23
N SER A 243 -35.14 -10.68 -1.96
CA SER A 243 -33.92 -10.78 -2.77
C SER A 243 -33.22 -12.13 -2.63
N GLY A 244 -33.50 -12.87 -1.54
CA GLY A 244 -32.83 -14.14 -1.24
C GLY A 244 -31.38 -13.94 -0.77
N GLU A 245 -30.97 -12.70 -0.49
CA GLU A 245 -29.61 -12.40 -0.03
C GLU A 245 -29.43 -12.86 1.42
N HIS A 246 -28.54 -13.84 1.62
CA HIS A 246 -28.20 -14.38 2.95
C HIS A 246 -27.25 -13.44 3.73
N ILE A 247 -27.64 -12.18 3.90
CA ILE A 247 -26.88 -11.16 4.64
C ILE A 247 -27.06 -11.33 6.15
N ILE A 248 -28.27 -11.67 6.57
CA ILE A 248 -28.66 -11.88 7.97
C ILE A 248 -29.21 -13.31 8.09
N PRO A 249 -28.81 -14.10 9.11
CA PRO A 249 -29.32 -15.44 9.34
C PRO A 249 -30.85 -15.46 9.39
N GLN A 250 -31.47 -16.40 8.67
CA GLN A 250 -32.92 -16.44 8.48
C GLN A 250 -33.70 -16.46 9.81
N ASP A 251 -33.23 -17.21 10.81
CA ASP A 251 -33.87 -17.25 12.14
C ASP A 251 -33.88 -15.88 12.82
N HIS A 252 -32.74 -15.18 12.78
CA HIS A 252 -32.62 -13.83 13.32
C HIS A 252 -33.52 -12.86 12.56
N LEU A 253 -33.53 -12.94 11.23
CA LEU A 253 -34.35 -12.08 10.37
C LEU A 253 -35.86 -12.28 10.62
N GLN A 254 -36.32 -13.51 10.88
CA GLN A 254 -37.71 -13.77 11.24
C GLN A 254 -38.08 -13.18 12.61
N LYS A 255 -37.19 -13.23 13.60
CA LYS A 255 -37.38 -12.58 14.90
C LYS A 255 -37.50 -11.06 14.74
N VAL A 256 -36.59 -10.45 13.98
CA VAL A 256 -36.65 -9.02 13.61
C VAL A 256 -37.95 -8.66 12.91
N LYS A 257 -38.35 -9.46 11.92
CA LYS A 257 -39.61 -9.27 11.21
C LYS A 257 -40.82 -9.30 12.15
N ALA A 258 -40.88 -10.26 13.07
CA ALA A 258 -41.99 -10.41 14.01
C ALA A 258 -42.10 -9.22 14.98
N PHE A 259 -40.97 -8.79 15.55
CA PHE A 259 -40.91 -7.62 16.43
C PHE A 259 -41.37 -6.35 15.72
N LEU A 260 -40.86 -6.10 14.51
CA LEU A 260 -41.21 -4.93 13.72
C LEU A 260 -42.68 -4.97 13.30
N PHE A 261 -43.17 -6.12 12.86
CA PHE A 261 -44.57 -6.30 12.49
C PHE A 261 -45.51 -6.00 13.66
N PHE A 262 -45.26 -6.58 14.83
CA PHE A 262 -46.05 -6.35 16.02
C PHE A 262 -46.08 -4.86 16.40
N ASN A 263 -44.93 -4.21 16.48
CA ASN A 263 -44.85 -2.80 16.89
C ASN A 263 -45.45 -1.84 15.84
N THR A 264 -45.30 -2.13 14.55
CA THR A 264 -45.95 -1.38 13.48
C THR A 264 -47.47 -1.35 13.68
N VAL A 265 -48.09 -2.54 13.82
CA VAL A 265 -49.55 -2.68 13.96
C VAL A 265 -50.03 -2.06 15.27
N LYS A 266 -49.34 -2.35 16.39
CA LYS A 266 -49.67 -1.82 17.72
C LYS A 266 -49.72 -0.29 17.71
N TYR A 267 -48.64 0.36 17.28
CA TYR A 267 -48.55 1.82 17.36
C TYR A 267 -49.42 2.52 16.30
N MET A 268 -49.70 1.88 15.16
CA MET A 268 -50.66 2.40 14.18
C MET A 268 -52.07 2.47 14.78
N ALA A 269 -52.52 1.39 15.43
CA ALA A 269 -53.85 1.33 16.04
C ALA A 269 -53.99 2.29 17.23
N ILE A 270 -52.95 2.40 18.06
CA ILE A 270 -52.92 3.39 19.15
C ILE A 270 -53.00 4.81 18.59
N ALA A 271 -52.27 5.13 17.52
CA ALA A 271 -52.36 6.44 16.87
C ALA A 271 -53.77 6.71 16.34
N GLY A 272 -54.42 5.73 15.71
CA GLY A 272 -55.80 5.83 15.24
C GLY A 272 -56.82 6.05 16.36
N LEU A 273 -56.70 5.33 17.47
CA LEU A 273 -57.51 5.56 18.67
C LEU A 273 -57.36 6.99 19.20
N LYS A 274 -56.12 7.48 19.29
CA LYS A 274 -55.85 8.84 19.78
C LYS A 274 -56.33 9.91 18.79
N MET A 275 -56.21 9.70 17.48
CA MET A 275 -56.79 10.61 16.48
C MET A 275 -58.31 10.62 16.53
N SER A 276 -58.95 9.49 16.82
CA SER A 276 -60.39 9.44 17.06
C SER A 276 -60.82 10.29 18.24
N LYS A 277 -60.13 10.15 19.37
CA LYS A 277 -60.34 11.02 20.54
C LYS A 277 -60.13 12.49 20.18
N HIS A 278 -59.03 12.83 19.50
CA HIS A 278 -58.76 14.21 19.08
C HIS A 278 -59.89 14.82 18.24
N HIS A 279 -60.43 14.07 17.28
CA HIS A 279 -61.54 14.55 16.45
C HIS A 279 -62.86 14.62 17.23
N LYS A 280 -63.09 13.76 18.22
CA LYS A 280 -64.22 13.91 19.15
C LYS A 280 -64.10 15.21 19.93
N ASP A 281 -62.93 15.50 20.48
CA ASP A 281 -62.67 16.74 21.23
C ASP A 281 -62.93 17.97 20.34
N LEU A 282 -62.45 17.97 19.08
CA LEU A 282 -62.71 19.06 18.13
C LEU A 282 -64.18 19.17 17.69
N HIS A 283 -64.94 18.08 17.74
CA HIS A 283 -66.36 18.12 17.39
C HIS A 283 -67.15 18.91 18.44
N GLU A 284 -66.76 18.86 19.72
CA GLU A 284 -67.36 19.67 20.78
C GLU A 284 -67.17 21.18 20.51
N ASP A 285 -66.03 21.55 19.91
CA ASP A 285 -65.72 22.93 19.54
C ASP A 285 -66.35 23.36 18.20
N ASN A 286 -66.53 22.44 17.25
CA ASN A 286 -67.12 22.71 15.93
C ASN A 286 -67.96 21.55 15.40
N LEU A 287 -69.27 21.64 15.66
CA LEU A 287 -70.26 20.62 15.32
C LEU A 287 -70.41 20.38 13.80
N THR A 288 -70.07 21.35 12.95
CA THR A 288 -70.31 21.30 11.49
C THR A 288 -69.12 20.79 10.67
N ALA A 289 -67.94 20.62 11.27
CA ALA A 289 -66.70 20.32 10.55
C ALA A 289 -66.50 18.83 10.17
N GLY A 290 -67.52 17.98 10.30
CA GLY A 290 -67.45 16.57 9.89
C GLY A 290 -66.53 15.69 10.75
N HIS A 291 -66.11 16.16 11.94
CA HIS A 291 -65.11 15.50 12.77
C HIS A 291 -65.48 14.09 13.25
N ILE A 292 -66.76 13.76 13.41
CA ILE A 292 -67.19 12.40 13.78
C ILE A 292 -66.92 11.42 12.65
N GLY A 293 -67.12 11.84 11.39
CA GLY A 293 -66.75 11.05 10.21
C GLY A 293 -65.27 10.69 10.17
N TRP A 294 -64.40 11.65 10.52
CA TRP A 294 -62.95 11.44 10.65
C TRP A 294 -62.61 10.49 11.81
N ALA A 295 -63.21 10.72 12.97
CA ALA A 295 -63.00 9.90 14.17
C ALA A 295 -63.38 8.43 13.93
N LEU A 296 -64.50 8.18 13.25
CA LEU A 296 -64.93 6.83 12.84
C LEU A 296 -63.98 6.20 11.82
N GLY A 297 -63.50 6.99 10.84
CA GLY A 297 -62.54 6.53 9.84
C GLY A 297 -61.24 5.99 10.47
N TYR A 298 -60.65 6.74 11.40
CA TYR A 298 -59.41 6.33 12.08
C TYR A 298 -59.54 5.04 12.90
N VAL A 299 -60.62 4.88 13.65
CA VAL A 299 -60.83 3.66 14.46
C VAL A 299 -61.18 2.48 13.57
N LYS A 300 -62.01 2.68 12.54
CA LYS A 300 -62.33 1.64 11.54
C LYS A 300 -61.06 1.10 10.88
N ASN A 301 -60.17 1.99 10.42
CA ASN A 301 -58.87 1.60 9.86
C ASN A 301 -58.03 0.78 10.87
N SER A 302 -58.05 1.17 12.14
CA SER A 302 -57.33 0.48 13.21
C SER A 302 -57.87 -0.95 13.44
N VAL A 303 -59.19 -1.11 13.53
CA VAL A 303 -59.85 -2.43 13.64
C VAL A 303 -59.52 -3.30 12.44
N ASN A 304 -59.65 -2.77 11.22
CA ASN A 304 -59.40 -3.50 9.98
C ASN A 304 -57.95 -3.95 9.88
N THR A 305 -57.00 -3.06 10.18
CA THR A 305 -55.56 -3.39 10.14
C THR A 305 -55.20 -4.47 11.16
N ILE A 306 -55.67 -4.38 12.42
CA ILE A 306 -55.40 -5.43 13.41
C ILE A 306 -56.08 -6.75 12.99
N THR A 307 -57.29 -6.70 12.44
CA THR A 307 -58.00 -7.90 11.96
C THR A 307 -57.23 -8.60 10.85
N ILE A 308 -56.73 -7.85 9.86
CA ILE A 308 -55.90 -8.39 8.79
C ILE A 308 -54.59 -8.95 9.35
N ALA A 309 -53.96 -8.23 10.29
CA ALA A 309 -52.71 -8.65 10.91
C ALA A 309 -52.85 -9.97 11.68
N LEU A 310 -53.89 -10.11 12.52
CA LEU A 310 -54.15 -11.33 13.30
C LEU A 310 -54.54 -12.53 12.42
N LYS A 311 -55.12 -12.30 11.24
CA LYS A 311 -55.43 -13.36 10.25
C LYS A 311 -54.20 -13.80 9.44
N ASN A 312 -53.10 -13.06 9.47
CA ASN A 312 -51.89 -13.42 8.76
C ASN A 312 -51.10 -14.48 9.55
N GLU A 313 -51.44 -15.76 9.35
CA GLU A 313 -50.82 -16.90 10.05
C GLU A 313 -49.30 -16.93 9.89
N ALA A 314 -48.79 -16.58 8.70
CA ALA A 314 -47.35 -16.57 8.42
C ALA A 314 -46.60 -15.51 9.25
N ALA A 315 -47.20 -14.32 9.44
CA ALA A 315 -46.63 -13.28 10.29
C ALA A 315 -46.81 -13.59 11.78
N MET A 316 -47.99 -14.09 12.17
CA MET A 316 -48.34 -14.37 13.57
C MET A 316 -47.56 -15.54 14.18
N LYS A 317 -47.12 -16.50 13.36
CA LYS A 317 -46.32 -17.67 13.81
C LYS A 317 -45.13 -17.29 14.69
N PHE A 318 -44.49 -16.16 14.43
CA PHE A 318 -43.28 -15.71 15.11
C PHE A 318 -43.53 -14.61 16.16
N VAL A 319 -44.78 -14.15 16.32
CA VAL A 319 -45.19 -13.15 17.32
C VAL A 319 -45.57 -13.88 18.61
N GLU A 320 -45.03 -13.43 19.75
CA GLU A 320 -45.28 -14.08 21.05
C GLU A 320 -46.77 -14.05 21.42
N LYS A 321 -47.28 -15.10 22.09
CA LYS A 321 -48.70 -15.17 22.47
C LYS A 321 -49.18 -13.96 23.28
N GLN A 322 -48.35 -13.48 24.21
CA GLN A 322 -48.63 -12.26 24.99
C GLN A 322 -48.80 -11.02 24.08
N GLN A 323 -48.01 -10.91 23.02
CA GLN A 323 -48.11 -9.80 22.05
C GLN A 323 -49.37 -9.93 21.19
N GLN A 324 -49.75 -11.15 20.79
CA GLN A 324 -51.01 -11.40 20.08
C GLN A 324 -52.21 -11.02 20.94
N ASP A 325 -52.20 -11.39 22.22
CA ASP A 325 -53.28 -11.05 23.17
C ASP A 325 -53.36 -9.53 23.40
N GLN A 326 -52.21 -8.83 23.41
CA GLN A 326 -52.19 -7.36 23.43
C GLN A 326 -52.83 -6.75 22.19
N LEU A 327 -52.55 -7.27 20.98
CA LEU A 327 -53.19 -6.79 19.76
C LEU A 327 -54.70 -7.05 19.79
N GLN A 328 -55.13 -8.21 20.30
CA GLN A 328 -56.54 -8.55 20.46
C GLN A 328 -57.24 -7.57 21.41
N GLN A 329 -56.59 -7.20 22.52
CA GLN A 329 -57.13 -6.22 23.46
C GLN A 329 -57.27 -4.83 22.82
N ILE A 330 -56.23 -4.35 22.12
CA ILE A 330 -56.28 -3.07 21.41
C ILE A 330 -57.39 -3.09 20.35
N ARG A 331 -57.59 -4.22 19.66
CA ARG A 331 -58.70 -4.37 18.70
C ARG A 331 -60.04 -4.24 19.39
N ALA A 332 -60.24 -4.90 20.53
CA ALA A 332 -61.49 -4.82 21.30
C ALA A 332 -61.76 -3.38 21.76
N ASP A 333 -60.72 -2.65 22.19
CA ASP A 333 -60.84 -1.24 22.57
C ASP A 333 -61.25 -0.36 21.37
N CYS A 334 -60.65 -0.58 20.20
CA CYS A 334 -61.06 0.07 18.95
C CYS A 334 -62.50 -0.27 18.55
N GLU A 335 -62.89 -1.55 18.59
CA GLU A 335 -64.25 -1.99 18.25
C GLU A 335 -65.29 -1.35 19.17
N LYS A 336 -65.00 -1.27 20.47
CA LYS A 336 -65.86 -0.60 21.44
C LYS A 336 -66.04 0.88 21.08
N GLU A 337 -64.94 1.61 20.89
CA GLU A 337 -64.98 3.03 20.52
C GLU A 337 -65.74 3.26 19.20
N PHE A 338 -65.48 2.44 18.18
CA PHE A 338 -66.18 2.53 16.90
C PHE A 338 -67.67 2.29 17.04
N ASN A 339 -68.09 1.25 17.76
CA ASN A 339 -69.49 0.89 17.91
C ASN A 339 -70.28 1.98 18.66
N GLU A 340 -69.73 2.47 19.78
CA GLU A 340 -70.35 3.53 20.57
C GLU A 340 -70.47 4.83 19.76
N LEU A 341 -69.41 5.22 19.05
CA LEU A 341 -69.40 6.43 18.24
C LEU A 341 -70.30 6.32 17.01
N ASN A 342 -70.33 5.16 16.35
CA ASN A 342 -71.11 4.95 15.14
C ASN A 342 -72.61 4.90 15.46
N GLN A 343 -72.98 4.30 16.60
CA GLN A 343 -74.37 4.36 17.07
C GLN A 343 -74.84 5.80 17.27
N ARG A 344 -74.02 6.65 17.90
CA ARG A 344 -74.33 8.08 18.06
C ARG A 344 -74.35 8.81 16.71
N ASN A 345 -73.44 8.48 15.79
CA ASN A 345 -73.43 9.07 14.45
C ASN A 345 -74.71 8.75 13.68
N LEU A 346 -75.19 7.51 13.70
CA LEU A 346 -76.44 7.13 13.04
C LEU A 346 -77.69 7.77 13.67
N GLN A 347 -77.64 8.07 14.98
CA GLN A 347 -78.78 8.65 15.70
C GLN A 347 -78.80 10.17 15.70
N ILE A 348 -77.63 10.83 15.73
CA ILE A 348 -77.49 12.26 16.04
C ILE A 348 -76.80 13.02 14.91
N TYR A 349 -75.59 12.60 14.52
CA TYR A 349 -74.71 13.44 13.71
C TYR A 349 -74.85 13.24 12.19
N ASN A 350 -75.19 12.03 11.75
CA ASN A 350 -75.35 11.59 10.36
C ASN A 350 -74.20 12.02 9.43
N GLN A 351 -72.95 11.94 9.89
CA GLN A 351 -71.76 12.30 9.11
C GLN A 351 -71.23 11.09 8.33
N GLU A 352 -70.74 11.33 7.12
CA GLU A 352 -70.11 10.30 6.30
C GLU A 352 -68.79 9.81 6.93
N VAL A 353 -68.62 8.49 7.02
CA VAL A 353 -67.38 7.91 7.54
C VAL A 353 -66.28 8.03 6.49
N ILE A 354 -65.16 8.64 6.86
CA ILE A 354 -64.05 8.86 5.93
C ILE A 354 -63.38 7.52 5.60
N ASP A 355 -63.13 7.31 4.30
CA ASP A 355 -62.43 6.15 3.78
C ASP A 355 -60.96 6.12 4.23
N GLU A 356 -60.43 4.92 4.48
CA GLU A 356 -59.08 4.70 4.99
C GLU A 356 -58.00 5.35 4.13
N LYS A 357 -58.18 5.38 2.80
CA LYS A 357 -57.21 5.97 1.86
C LYS A 357 -57.17 7.50 1.91
N LYS A 358 -58.22 8.13 2.46
CA LYS A 358 -58.35 9.59 2.58
C LYS A 358 -57.90 10.12 3.94
N LEU A 359 -57.56 9.23 4.89
CA LEU A 359 -57.11 9.64 6.22
C LEU A 359 -55.70 10.24 6.16
N PRO A 360 -55.48 11.48 6.66
CA PRO A 360 -54.15 12.05 6.69
C PRO A 360 -53.28 11.33 7.72
N ARG A 361 -51.97 11.30 7.45
CA ARG A 361 -50.98 10.87 8.44
C ARG A 361 -50.87 11.93 9.54
N THR A 362 -50.58 11.49 10.75
CA THR A 362 -50.25 12.39 11.85
C THR A 362 -49.00 13.19 11.52
N THR A 363 -48.93 14.44 11.99
CA THR A 363 -47.76 15.31 11.78
C THR A 363 -47.17 15.69 13.12
N LEU A 364 -45.89 15.40 13.30
CA LEU A 364 -45.16 15.73 14.51
C LEU A 364 -44.90 17.24 14.60
N MET A 365 -45.00 17.81 15.81
CA MET A 365 -44.51 19.17 16.06
C MET A 365 -42.98 19.18 16.10
N GLU A 366 -42.38 20.28 15.64
CA GLU A 366 -40.93 20.42 15.49
C GLU A 366 -40.14 20.07 16.77
N GLN A 367 -40.64 20.49 17.94
CA GLN A 367 -40.00 20.27 19.24
C GLN A 367 -39.97 18.79 19.67
N LEU A 368 -40.81 17.93 19.09
CA LEU A 368 -40.87 16.50 19.40
C LEU A 368 -40.02 15.66 18.43
N ILE A 369 -39.42 16.27 17.41
CA ILE A 369 -38.61 15.55 16.42
C ILE A 369 -37.33 15.04 17.09
N ILE A 370 -37.13 13.73 17.01
CA ILE A 370 -35.94 13.09 17.58
C ILE A 370 -34.81 13.11 16.57
N GLN A 371 -33.69 13.71 16.97
CA GLN A 371 -32.46 13.74 16.19
C GLN A 371 -31.37 12.85 16.82
N PRO A 372 -30.48 12.26 16.01
CA PRO A 372 -29.25 11.62 16.48
C PRO A 372 -28.46 12.56 17.40
N ALA A 373 -27.77 12.00 18.38
CA ALA A 373 -27.00 12.77 19.34
C ALA A 373 -25.60 12.16 19.51
N GLU A 374 -24.57 12.99 19.44
CA GLU A 374 -23.21 12.57 19.78
C GLU A 374 -23.07 12.43 21.32
N PRO A 375 -22.46 11.34 21.83
CA PRO A 375 -22.11 11.21 23.24
C PRO A 375 -21.16 12.32 23.70
N LYS A 376 -21.37 12.88 24.90
CA LYS A 376 -20.52 13.96 25.43
C LYS A 376 -19.05 13.53 25.57
N GLU A 377 -18.83 12.27 25.86
CA GLU A 377 -17.53 11.65 26.04
C GLU A 377 -16.73 11.60 24.73
N MET A 378 -17.42 11.56 23.57
CA MET A 378 -16.82 11.63 22.23
C MET A 378 -16.29 13.04 21.90
N GLN A 379 -16.91 14.09 22.42
CA GLN A 379 -16.56 15.49 22.14
C GLN A 379 -15.31 15.98 22.90
N GLN A 380 -14.95 15.30 23.98
CA GLN A 380 -13.77 15.66 24.77
C GLN A 380 -12.49 15.26 24.03
N ASN A 381 -11.50 16.15 23.93
CA ASN A 381 -10.20 15.76 23.38
C ASN A 381 -9.50 14.72 24.28
N ILE A 382 -8.68 13.86 23.67
CA ILE A 382 -7.79 12.99 24.44
C ILE A 382 -6.64 13.81 25.02
N ALA A 383 -6.23 13.48 26.24
CA ALA A 383 -5.01 14.01 26.82
C ALA A 383 -3.81 13.30 26.18
N VAL A 384 -3.26 13.89 25.11
CA VAL A 384 -2.03 13.45 24.46
C VAL A 384 -1.05 14.61 24.49
N ASP A 385 0.20 14.31 24.85
CA ASP A 385 1.28 15.27 24.75
C ASP A 385 1.64 15.48 23.27
N GLU A 386 1.08 16.53 22.66
CA GLU A 386 1.38 16.86 21.27
C GLU A 386 2.85 17.23 21.05
N SER A 387 3.58 17.66 22.10
CA SER A 387 5.00 17.97 22.00
C SER A 387 5.86 16.73 21.73
N ALA A 388 5.38 15.54 22.14
CA ALA A 388 6.01 14.27 21.80
C ALA A 388 6.04 14.00 20.29
N PHE A 389 5.18 14.66 19.51
CA PHE A 389 5.13 14.56 18.04
C PHE A 389 5.94 15.65 17.32
N ALA A 390 6.67 16.50 18.05
CA ALA A 390 7.41 17.62 17.45
C ALA A 390 8.49 17.19 16.43
N ASN A 391 8.98 15.96 16.54
CA ASN A 391 10.01 15.40 15.66
C ASN A 391 9.45 14.71 14.40
N PHE A 392 8.12 14.64 14.22
CA PHE A 392 7.52 14.13 12.99
C PHE A 392 7.55 15.18 11.89
N VAL A 393 8.10 14.82 10.74
CA VAL A 393 8.28 15.71 9.59
C VAL A 393 7.05 15.66 8.67
N SER A 394 6.66 16.78 8.06
CA SER A 394 5.49 16.84 7.16
C SER A 394 5.72 16.10 5.84
N GLU A 395 4.64 15.71 5.15
CA GLU A 395 4.72 15.03 3.84
C GLU A 395 5.43 15.87 2.77
N GLU A 396 5.18 17.18 2.75
CA GLU A 396 5.89 18.13 1.88
C GLU A 396 7.40 18.07 2.11
N THR A 397 7.82 17.79 3.34
CA THR A 397 9.24 17.64 3.69
C THR A 397 9.80 16.30 3.23
N LEU A 398 9.03 15.21 3.31
CA LEU A 398 9.45 13.92 2.78
C LEU A 398 9.63 13.96 1.25
N GLN A 399 8.74 14.64 0.53
CA GLN A 399 8.87 14.85 -0.91
C GLN A 399 10.12 15.67 -1.24
N MET A 400 10.37 16.74 -0.50
CA MET A 400 11.59 17.55 -0.63
C MET A 400 12.86 16.73 -0.36
N VAL A 401 12.86 15.84 0.65
CA VAL A 401 13.98 14.92 0.91
C VAL A 401 14.22 13.97 -0.28
N GLN A 402 13.16 13.47 -0.92
CA GLN A 402 13.30 12.60 -2.10
C GLN A 402 13.90 13.36 -3.28
N GLU A 403 13.45 14.59 -3.56
CA GLU A 403 14.01 15.43 -4.60
C GLU A 403 15.50 15.72 -4.35
N ILE A 404 15.87 16.11 -3.12
CA ILE A 404 17.26 16.36 -2.75
C ILE A 404 18.13 15.11 -2.94
N LYS A 405 17.63 13.92 -2.58
CA LYS A 405 18.34 12.66 -2.80
C LYS A 405 18.57 12.38 -4.29
N GLN A 406 17.57 12.63 -5.14
CA GLN A 406 17.71 12.47 -6.59
C GLN A 406 18.77 13.41 -7.17
N PHE A 407 18.73 14.69 -6.76
CA PHE A 407 19.74 15.67 -7.17
C PHE A 407 21.14 15.29 -6.70
N ALA A 408 21.30 14.83 -5.46
CA ALA A 408 22.59 14.38 -4.93
C ALA A 408 23.14 13.19 -5.72
N GLN A 409 22.29 12.21 -6.06
CA GLN A 409 22.69 11.06 -6.87
C GLN A 409 23.10 11.47 -8.30
N GLN A 410 22.40 12.44 -8.90
CA GLN A 410 22.80 12.97 -10.20
C GLN A 410 24.21 13.57 -10.16
N ARG A 411 24.56 14.28 -9.07
CA ARG A 411 25.91 14.83 -8.90
C ARG A 411 27.00 13.77 -8.78
N CYS A 412 26.73 12.63 -8.12
CA CYS A 412 27.67 11.49 -8.11
C CYS A 412 27.98 11.02 -9.54
N ASN A 413 26.94 10.82 -10.34
CA ASN A 413 27.11 10.34 -11.72
C ASN A 413 27.89 11.35 -12.58
N GLU A 414 27.67 12.66 -12.37
CA GLU A 414 28.40 13.72 -13.07
C GLU A 414 29.91 13.69 -12.76
N VAL A 415 30.30 13.59 -11.48
CA VAL A 415 31.72 13.60 -11.10
C VAL A 415 32.46 12.34 -11.55
N GLU A 416 31.80 11.18 -11.54
CA GLU A 416 32.37 9.92 -12.03
C GLU A 416 32.62 9.96 -13.55
N ASN A 417 31.70 10.53 -14.32
CA ASN A 417 31.90 10.71 -15.76
C ASN A 417 33.09 11.62 -16.08
N VAL A 418 33.28 12.67 -15.29
CA VAL A 418 34.41 13.59 -15.44
C VAL A 418 35.74 12.88 -15.22
N GLN A 419 35.83 11.96 -14.24
CA GLN A 419 37.03 11.16 -14.02
C GLN A 419 37.47 10.39 -15.27
N LYS A 420 36.51 9.79 -15.99
CA LYS A 420 36.79 9.06 -17.23
C LYS A 420 37.29 10.01 -18.32
N GLN A 421 36.62 11.15 -18.49
CA GLN A 421 36.97 12.14 -19.52
C GLN A 421 38.36 12.73 -19.35
N ILE A 422 38.76 13.09 -18.12
CA ILE A 422 40.10 13.67 -17.87
C ILE A 422 41.22 12.65 -18.11
N PHE A 423 40.92 11.37 -17.90
CA PHE A 423 41.86 10.28 -18.13
C PHE A 423 42.07 10.07 -19.63
N ASP A 424 40.97 9.91 -20.38
CA ASP A 424 40.99 9.74 -21.83
C ASP A 424 41.65 10.96 -22.52
N MET A 425 41.36 12.17 -22.05
CA MET A 425 41.98 13.41 -22.53
C MET A 425 43.49 13.38 -22.37
N LYS A 426 44.01 13.00 -21.19
CA LYS A 426 45.47 12.88 -20.98
C LYS A 426 46.07 11.87 -21.94
N GLN A 427 45.48 10.67 -22.04
CA GLN A 427 46.05 9.63 -22.89
C GLN A 427 46.06 10.00 -24.36
N SER A 428 44.97 10.58 -24.87
CA SER A 428 44.93 11.05 -26.27
C SER A 428 45.97 12.14 -26.51
N ALA A 429 46.09 13.12 -25.60
CA ALA A 429 47.06 14.20 -25.71
C ALA A 429 48.52 13.72 -25.63
N TYR A 430 48.81 12.73 -24.78
CA TYR A 430 50.14 12.15 -24.65
C TYR A 430 50.54 11.38 -25.91
N LEU A 431 49.63 10.55 -26.44
CA LEU A 431 49.84 9.77 -27.66
C LEU A 431 50.04 10.68 -28.89
N GLU A 432 49.19 11.70 -29.05
CA GLU A 432 49.26 12.63 -30.19
C GLU A 432 50.55 13.43 -30.22
N ASN A 433 51.12 13.76 -29.05
CA ASN A 433 52.30 14.62 -28.91
C ASN A 433 53.58 13.87 -28.55
N TYR A 434 53.58 12.54 -28.58
CA TYR A 434 54.74 11.68 -28.28
C TYR A 434 55.36 11.94 -26.89
N VAL A 435 54.51 12.24 -25.89
CA VAL A 435 54.97 12.60 -24.55
C VAL A 435 55.64 11.41 -23.86
N ASN A 436 55.07 10.19 -24.00
CA ASN A 436 55.63 9.00 -23.35
C ASN A 436 57.03 8.68 -23.88
N PHE A 437 57.27 8.86 -25.19
CA PHE A 437 58.59 8.70 -25.79
C PHE A 437 59.66 9.57 -25.11
N PHE A 438 59.39 10.85 -24.88
CA PHE A 438 60.38 11.76 -24.27
C PHE A 438 60.58 11.46 -22.77
N ILE A 439 59.52 11.07 -22.06
CA ILE A 439 59.62 10.58 -20.67
C ILE A 439 60.48 9.31 -20.58
N ASP A 440 60.30 8.40 -21.54
CA ASP A 440 61.05 7.15 -21.64
C ASP A 440 62.53 7.41 -21.97
N LEU A 441 62.82 8.35 -22.88
CA LEU A 441 64.17 8.78 -23.22
C LEU A 441 64.96 9.29 -21.98
N ILE A 442 64.30 10.00 -21.07
CA ILE A 442 64.91 10.52 -19.83
C ILE A 442 65.22 9.39 -18.86
N SER A 443 64.25 8.50 -18.68
CA SER A 443 64.29 7.42 -17.71
C SER A 443 65.31 6.33 -18.06
N GLN A 444 65.92 6.39 -19.25
CA GLN A 444 66.98 5.49 -19.72
C GLN A 444 68.38 5.90 -19.20
N LYS A 445 68.95 5.14 -18.24
CA LYS A 445 70.25 5.48 -17.61
C LYS A 445 71.49 4.95 -18.37
N GLN A 446 71.36 3.89 -19.16
CA GLN A 446 72.44 3.29 -19.97
C GLN A 446 71.93 2.91 -21.37
N GLN A 447 72.83 2.91 -22.37
CA GLN A 447 72.52 2.45 -23.73
C GLN A 447 71.95 1.02 -23.71
N GLN A 448 70.91 0.80 -24.52
CA GLN A 448 70.25 -0.51 -24.68
C GLN A 448 69.56 -1.08 -23.41
N GLN A 449 69.39 -0.29 -22.34
CA GLN A 449 68.54 -0.68 -21.20
C GLN A 449 67.15 -0.06 -21.28
N ILE A 450 66.13 -0.81 -20.85
CA ILE A 450 64.74 -0.34 -20.78
C ILE A 450 64.65 0.86 -19.82
N PRO A 451 63.91 1.93 -20.17
CA PRO A 451 63.64 3.04 -19.27
C PRO A 451 63.05 2.60 -17.92
N GLN A 452 63.49 3.19 -16.80
CA GLN A 452 63.07 2.74 -15.46
C GLN A 452 61.55 2.79 -15.27
N LYS A 453 60.87 3.87 -15.70
CA LYS A 453 59.40 3.98 -15.60
C LYS A 453 58.66 2.88 -16.39
N VAL A 454 59.16 2.52 -17.57
CA VAL A 454 58.63 1.40 -18.36
C VAL A 454 58.88 0.09 -17.62
N ASN A 455 60.08 -0.09 -17.07
CA ASN A 455 60.43 -1.28 -16.30
C ASN A 455 59.56 -1.44 -15.04
N ASP A 456 59.23 -0.35 -14.35
CA ASP A 456 58.32 -0.35 -13.20
C ASP A 456 56.89 -0.76 -13.62
N LYS A 457 56.41 -0.29 -14.79
CA LYS A 457 55.12 -0.72 -15.37
C LYS A 457 55.15 -2.19 -15.78
N ILE A 458 56.24 -2.67 -16.39
CA ILE A 458 56.43 -4.10 -16.72
C ILE A 458 56.43 -4.93 -15.43
N ALA A 459 57.12 -4.47 -14.38
CA ALA A 459 57.13 -5.14 -13.08
C ALA A 459 55.73 -5.18 -12.45
N LYS A 460 54.97 -4.08 -12.49
CA LYS A 460 53.58 -4.03 -12.02
C LYS A 460 52.70 -5.01 -12.81
N PHE A 461 52.74 -4.95 -14.14
CA PHE A 461 52.00 -5.86 -15.03
C PHE A 461 52.31 -7.33 -14.73
N ASN A 462 53.59 -7.68 -14.59
CA ASN A 462 54.03 -9.03 -14.27
C ASN A 462 53.62 -9.46 -12.84
N SER A 463 53.70 -8.55 -11.87
CA SER A 463 53.28 -8.83 -10.48
C SER A 463 51.77 -9.10 -10.35
N GLN A 464 50.96 -8.52 -11.24
CA GLN A 464 49.52 -8.76 -11.34
C GLN A 464 49.19 -10.03 -12.15
N GLY A 465 50.20 -10.83 -12.55
CA GLY A 465 50.04 -12.09 -13.26
C GLY A 465 50.04 -11.99 -14.79
N GLY A 466 50.35 -10.80 -15.33
CA GLY A 466 50.57 -10.55 -16.75
C GLY A 466 49.38 -10.88 -17.66
N THR A 467 49.67 -11.10 -18.94
CA THR A 467 48.68 -11.34 -20.01
C THR A 467 47.70 -12.48 -19.67
N LYS A 468 48.19 -13.57 -19.04
CA LYS A 468 47.37 -14.70 -18.63
C LYS A 468 46.31 -14.31 -17.59
N GLN A 469 46.70 -13.55 -16.56
CA GLN A 469 45.76 -13.16 -15.51
C GLN A 469 44.76 -12.12 -16.02
N LEU A 470 45.19 -11.18 -16.86
CA LEU A 470 44.28 -10.20 -17.46
C LEU A 470 43.24 -10.88 -18.36
N LYS A 471 43.65 -11.89 -19.14
CA LYS A 471 42.73 -12.72 -19.92
C LYS A 471 41.73 -13.46 -19.04
N ASN A 472 42.18 -14.00 -17.90
CA ASN A 472 41.29 -14.62 -16.91
C ASN A 472 40.29 -13.60 -16.35
N PHE A 473 40.74 -12.39 -16.01
CA PHE A 473 39.88 -11.35 -15.46
C PHE A 473 38.78 -10.93 -16.43
N ILE A 474 39.13 -10.71 -17.69
CA ILE A 474 38.17 -10.39 -18.75
C ILE A 474 37.18 -11.55 -18.95
N GLN A 475 37.66 -12.79 -18.86
CA GLN A 475 36.77 -13.96 -18.93
C GLN A 475 35.82 -14.02 -17.72
N THR A 476 36.31 -13.79 -16.51
CA THR A 476 35.49 -13.76 -15.30
C THR A 476 34.43 -12.64 -15.34
N LEU A 477 34.75 -11.46 -15.88
CA LEU A 477 33.74 -10.41 -16.10
C LEU A 477 32.62 -10.89 -17.04
N LYS A 478 32.98 -11.55 -18.14
CA LYS A 478 32.00 -12.14 -19.06
C LYS A 478 31.14 -13.19 -18.36
N ASP A 479 31.76 -14.08 -17.59
CA ASP A 479 31.05 -15.14 -16.87
C ASP A 479 30.09 -14.53 -15.83
N ASN A 480 30.53 -13.50 -15.10
CA ASN A 480 29.70 -12.75 -14.14
C ASN A 480 28.54 -12.01 -14.82
N ASN A 481 28.80 -11.37 -15.96
CA ASN A 481 27.77 -10.71 -16.76
C ASN A 481 26.71 -11.72 -17.22
N ILE A 482 27.15 -12.87 -17.76
CA ILE A 482 26.26 -13.97 -18.16
C ILE A 482 25.45 -14.45 -16.96
N GLN A 483 26.09 -14.69 -15.81
CA GLN A 483 25.41 -15.17 -14.61
C GLN A 483 24.33 -14.18 -14.12
N CYS A 484 24.65 -12.89 -14.02
CA CYS A 484 23.68 -11.87 -13.62
C CYS A 484 22.55 -11.74 -14.65
N GLY A 485 22.87 -11.74 -15.94
CA GLY A 485 21.89 -11.71 -17.02
C GLY A 485 20.96 -12.94 -17.03
N MET A 486 21.49 -14.12 -16.70
CA MET A 486 20.68 -15.34 -16.54
C MET A 486 19.70 -15.22 -15.38
N ILE A 487 20.12 -14.68 -14.23
CA ILE A 487 19.23 -14.48 -13.07
C ILE A 487 18.17 -13.43 -13.40
N ILE A 488 18.55 -12.28 -13.98
CA ILE A 488 17.60 -11.25 -14.44
C ILE A 488 16.54 -11.87 -15.35
N ASN A 489 16.96 -12.62 -16.37
CA ASN A 489 16.03 -13.26 -17.29
C ASN A 489 15.16 -14.32 -16.60
N ASN A 490 15.72 -15.08 -15.65
CA ASN A 490 14.95 -16.06 -14.88
C ASN A 490 13.88 -15.38 -14.03
N VAL A 491 14.23 -14.34 -13.26
CA VAL A 491 13.28 -13.54 -12.47
C VAL A 491 12.20 -12.94 -13.35
N ARG A 492 12.58 -12.37 -14.50
CA ARG A 492 11.63 -11.81 -15.47
C ARG A 492 10.67 -12.87 -15.98
N GLN A 493 11.19 -14.01 -16.47
CA GLN A 493 10.37 -15.11 -16.98
C GLN A 493 9.43 -15.68 -15.91
N LYS A 494 9.91 -15.80 -14.68
CA LYS A 494 9.12 -16.21 -13.51
C LYS A 494 7.89 -15.31 -13.33
N LEU A 495 8.10 -13.98 -13.32
CA LEU A 495 7.02 -13.00 -13.18
C LEU A 495 6.08 -12.95 -14.39
N GLU A 496 6.63 -12.95 -15.60
CA GLU A 496 5.86 -12.93 -16.86
C GLU A 496 5.01 -14.19 -17.03
N LYS A 497 5.58 -15.36 -16.71
CA LYS A 497 4.86 -16.64 -16.75
C LYS A 497 3.70 -16.65 -15.78
N GLU A 498 3.92 -16.26 -14.52
CA GLU A 498 2.86 -16.19 -13.52
C GLU A 498 1.73 -15.24 -13.97
N GLN A 499 2.09 -14.06 -14.47
CA GLN A 499 1.12 -13.08 -14.95
C GLN A 499 0.36 -13.58 -16.18
N SER A 500 1.05 -14.19 -17.15
CA SER A 500 0.42 -14.76 -18.34
C SER A 500 -0.52 -15.92 -17.99
N GLU A 501 -0.17 -16.74 -17.01
CA GLU A 501 -1.04 -17.80 -16.50
C GLU A 501 -2.27 -17.21 -15.80
N ASP A 502 -2.10 -16.20 -14.93
CA ASP A 502 -3.23 -15.51 -14.29
C ASP A 502 -4.19 -14.88 -15.31
N ASP A 503 -3.65 -14.20 -16.32
CA ASP A 503 -4.44 -13.58 -17.39
C ASP A 503 -5.18 -14.62 -18.24
N THR A 504 -4.54 -15.77 -18.52
CA THR A 504 -5.17 -16.90 -19.24
C THR A 504 -6.32 -17.49 -18.41
N PHE A 505 -6.09 -17.79 -17.13
CA PHE A 505 -7.14 -18.33 -16.26
C PHE A 505 -8.26 -17.33 -16.00
N ARG A 506 -7.95 -16.04 -15.95
CA ARG A 506 -8.96 -14.98 -15.87
C ARG A 506 -9.82 -14.93 -17.12
N LYS A 507 -9.25 -15.19 -18.29
CA LYS A 507 -9.99 -15.32 -19.54
C LYS A 507 -10.83 -16.60 -19.59
N ASP A 508 -10.28 -17.73 -19.15
CA ASP A 508 -10.93 -19.05 -19.22
C ASP A 508 -12.06 -19.21 -18.19
N TYR A 509 -11.86 -18.72 -16.96
CA TYR A 509 -12.81 -18.85 -15.86
C TYR A 509 -13.64 -17.58 -15.59
N GLY A 510 -13.28 -16.44 -16.20
CA GLY A 510 -14.03 -15.19 -16.12
C GLY A 510 -14.25 -14.73 -14.67
N ALA A 511 -15.51 -14.44 -14.32
CA ALA A 511 -15.89 -13.99 -12.98
C ALA A 511 -15.59 -15.01 -11.85
N LYS A 512 -15.33 -16.28 -12.19
CA LYS A 512 -14.94 -17.31 -11.20
C LYS A 512 -13.46 -17.23 -10.82
N TRP A 513 -12.65 -16.52 -11.61
CA TRP A 513 -11.24 -16.27 -11.29
C TRP A 513 -11.10 -15.04 -10.40
N THR A 514 -11.33 -15.22 -9.10
CA THR A 514 -11.48 -14.11 -8.13
C THR A 514 -10.17 -13.62 -7.51
N ARG A 515 -9.01 -14.11 -7.98
CA ARG A 515 -7.69 -13.71 -7.46
C ARG A 515 -7.34 -12.28 -7.85
N ALA A 516 -6.56 -11.62 -6.98
CA ALA A 516 -5.98 -10.30 -7.28
C ALA A 516 -5.14 -10.36 -8.56
N GLN A 517 -5.26 -9.33 -9.40
CA GLN A 517 -4.58 -9.28 -10.70
C GLN A 517 -3.07 -9.23 -10.52
N SER A 518 -2.36 -10.07 -11.28
CA SER A 518 -0.90 -10.16 -11.21
C SER A 518 -0.22 -8.81 -11.48
N SER A 519 -0.72 -8.01 -12.44
CA SER A 519 -0.18 -6.67 -12.76
C SER A 519 -0.16 -5.67 -11.60
N THR A 520 -1.01 -5.88 -10.59
CA THR A 520 -1.01 -5.08 -9.36
C THR A 520 -0.10 -5.71 -8.31
N SER A 521 -0.12 -7.05 -8.22
CA SER A 521 0.58 -7.81 -7.18
C SER A 521 2.09 -7.92 -7.41
N ASN A 522 2.55 -7.88 -8.66
CA ASN A 522 3.97 -8.00 -9.02
C ASN A 522 4.69 -6.66 -9.27
N LYS A 523 3.97 -5.53 -9.14
CA LYS A 523 4.45 -4.20 -9.57
C LYS A 523 5.76 -3.78 -8.87
N GLU A 524 5.88 -4.04 -7.58
CA GLU A 524 7.09 -3.67 -6.82
C GLU A 524 8.31 -4.48 -7.26
N TYR A 525 8.14 -5.79 -7.49
CA TYR A 525 9.20 -6.65 -8.02
C TYR A 525 9.63 -6.24 -9.43
N LEU A 526 8.68 -5.83 -10.29
CA LEU A 526 8.99 -5.32 -11.62
C LEU A 526 9.77 -4.00 -11.58
N ASN A 527 9.46 -3.11 -10.64
CA ASN A 527 10.21 -1.86 -10.45
C ASN A 527 11.63 -2.13 -9.94
N GLU A 528 11.77 -3.01 -8.94
CA GLU A 528 13.08 -3.41 -8.42
C GLU A 528 13.93 -4.09 -9.50
N LEU A 529 13.33 -5.03 -10.26
CA LEU A 529 13.98 -5.69 -11.39
C LEU A 529 14.43 -4.67 -12.45
N LYS A 530 13.57 -3.72 -12.82
CA LYS A 530 13.90 -2.68 -13.81
C LYS A 530 15.10 -1.84 -13.38
N ASN A 531 15.17 -1.43 -12.11
CA ASN A 531 16.31 -0.68 -11.60
C ASN A 531 17.61 -1.49 -11.68
N LEU A 532 17.58 -2.78 -11.33
CA LEU A 532 18.74 -3.67 -11.43
C LEU A 532 19.14 -3.92 -12.90
N GLU A 533 18.16 -4.02 -13.80
CA GLU A 533 18.40 -4.14 -15.25
C GLU A 533 19.07 -2.90 -15.86
N GLU A 534 18.67 -1.70 -15.42
CA GLU A 534 19.32 -0.45 -15.86
C GLU A 534 20.78 -0.40 -15.43
N ASN A 535 21.08 -0.76 -14.18
CA ASN A 535 22.46 -0.88 -13.68
C ASN A 535 23.25 -1.96 -14.45
N PHE A 536 22.64 -3.11 -14.72
CA PHE A 536 23.26 -4.19 -15.50
C PHE A 536 23.58 -3.77 -16.95
N LYS A 537 22.71 -2.98 -17.59
CA LYS A 537 22.97 -2.44 -18.94
C LYS A 537 24.16 -1.49 -18.94
N ILE A 538 24.27 -0.63 -17.93
CA ILE A 538 25.43 0.28 -17.79
C ILE A 538 26.71 -0.55 -17.66
N ALA A 539 26.73 -1.55 -16.79
CA ALA A 539 27.88 -2.43 -16.60
C ALA A 539 28.25 -3.20 -17.89
N THR A 540 27.26 -3.68 -18.64
CA THR A 540 27.49 -4.35 -19.94
C THR A 540 28.20 -3.43 -20.94
N ASN A 541 27.85 -2.15 -20.98
CA ASN A 541 28.53 -1.19 -21.85
C ASN A 541 29.98 -0.93 -21.39
N VAL A 542 30.22 -0.88 -20.08
CA VAL A 542 31.58 -0.74 -19.51
C VAL A 542 32.44 -1.96 -19.82
N ASP A 543 31.88 -3.16 -19.73
CA ASP A 543 32.59 -4.39 -20.08
C ASP A 543 32.94 -4.45 -21.57
N MET A 544 32.06 -3.95 -22.45
CA MET A 544 32.32 -3.86 -23.88
C MET A 544 33.49 -2.92 -24.18
N ASP A 545 33.56 -1.77 -23.50
CA ASP A 545 34.68 -0.83 -23.59
C ASP A 545 35.98 -1.46 -23.07
N THR A 546 35.93 -2.13 -21.92
CA THR A 546 37.06 -2.87 -21.35
C THR A 546 37.57 -3.94 -22.33
N GLN A 547 36.66 -4.67 -22.97
CA GLN A 547 37.00 -5.68 -23.97
C GLN A 547 37.59 -5.07 -25.24
N GLN A 548 37.09 -3.91 -25.68
CA GLN A 548 37.63 -3.20 -26.83
C GLN A 548 39.04 -2.68 -26.56
N ARG A 549 39.28 -2.04 -25.40
CA ARG A 549 40.61 -1.59 -24.98
C ARG A 549 41.61 -2.75 -24.88
N TRP A 550 41.17 -3.91 -24.38
CA TRP A 550 41.98 -5.12 -24.39
C TRP A 550 42.33 -5.57 -25.82
N GLN A 551 41.35 -5.65 -26.72
CA GLN A 551 41.57 -6.06 -28.10
C GLN A 551 42.54 -5.14 -28.85
N GLN A 552 42.43 -3.83 -28.65
CA GLN A 552 43.32 -2.83 -29.26
C GLN A 552 44.77 -2.95 -28.77
N ASN A 553 45.02 -3.58 -27.62
CA ASN A 553 46.33 -3.71 -27.00
C ASN A 553 46.85 -5.16 -26.94
N LEU A 554 46.22 -6.09 -27.67
CA LEU A 554 46.63 -7.49 -27.74
C LEU A 554 48.08 -7.67 -28.20
N GLU A 555 48.50 -6.94 -29.24
CA GLU A 555 49.87 -6.98 -29.76
C GLU A 555 50.90 -6.61 -28.69
N VAL A 556 50.59 -5.62 -27.85
CA VAL A 556 51.47 -5.20 -26.76
C VAL A 556 51.52 -6.29 -25.67
N ALA A 557 50.38 -6.90 -25.36
CA ALA A 557 50.28 -7.96 -24.37
C ALA A 557 51.04 -9.23 -24.79
N GLU A 558 50.96 -9.63 -26.06
CA GLU A 558 51.71 -10.75 -26.64
C GLU A 558 53.22 -10.49 -26.67
N LEU A 559 53.62 -9.25 -26.92
CA LEU A 559 55.02 -8.85 -26.87
C LEU A 559 55.58 -8.95 -25.45
N MET A 560 54.79 -8.59 -24.43
CA MET A 560 55.21 -8.68 -23.01
C MET A 560 55.36 -10.13 -22.52
N GLU A 561 54.78 -11.11 -23.22
CA GLU A 561 54.98 -12.55 -22.92
C GLU A 561 56.33 -13.09 -23.42
N LYS A 562 57.02 -12.36 -24.30
CA LYS A 562 58.32 -12.77 -24.83
C LYS A 562 59.44 -12.55 -23.81
N PRO A 563 60.60 -13.22 -23.94
CA PRO A 563 61.76 -12.95 -23.10
C PRO A 563 62.21 -11.48 -23.19
N PRO A 564 62.81 -10.90 -22.12
CA PRO A 564 63.26 -9.50 -22.08
C PRO A 564 64.05 -9.04 -23.30
N ALA A 565 64.91 -9.90 -23.85
CA ALA A 565 65.70 -9.60 -25.03
C ALA A 565 64.86 -9.26 -26.28
N GLU A 566 63.66 -9.83 -26.43
CA GLU A 566 62.81 -9.64 -27.60
C GLU A 566 61.99 -8.36 -27.57
N TYR A 567 61.55 -7.92 -26.38
CA TYR A 567 60.76 -6.71 -26.24
C TYR A 567 61.59 -5.46 -25.93
N THR A 568 62.80 -5.59 -25.38
CA THR A 568 63.69 -4.47 -25.03
C THR A 568 63.89 -3.52 -26.22
N LYS A 569 64.07 -4.05 -27.44
CA LYS A 569 64.31 -3.30 -28.68
C LYS A 569 63.23 -2.27 -29.03
N TYR A 570 62.02 -2.43 -28.50
CA TYR A 570 60.89 -1.53 -28.77
C TYR A 570 60.80 -0.36 -27.77
N PHE A 571 61.59 -0.40 -26.69
CA PHE A 571 61.64 0.65 -25.66
C PHE A 571 63.00 1.34 -25.55
N VAL A 572 64.05 0.83 -26.23
CA VAL A 572 65.38 1.43 -26.18
C VAL A 572 65.61 2.44 -27.30
N SER A 573 66.18 3.58 -26.94
CA SER A 573 66.60 4.61 -27.88
C SER A 573 67.90 4.24 -28.61
N GLY A 574 68.03 4.67 -29.88
CA GLY A 574 69.23 4.43 -30.69
C GLY A 574 70.42 5.33 -30.30
N SER A 575 71.63 5.00 -30.76
CA SER A 575 72.88 5.71 -30.41
C SER A 575 72.92 7.21 -30.78
N SER A 576 72.06 7.68 -31.69
CA SER A 576 71.90 9.11 -32.01
C SER A 576 71.16 9.92 -30.94
N GLU A 577 70.47 9.25 -30.01
CA GLU A 577 69.55 9.87 -29.04
C GLU A 577 70.26 10.36 -27.79
N ASP A 578 71.42 9.80 -27.43
CA ASP A 578 72.20 10.24 -26.27
C ASP A 578 72.71 11.68 -26.44
N SER A 579 73.14 12.04 -27.66
CA SER A 579 73.56 13.41 -27.97
C SER A 579 72.38 14.39 -27.90
N PHE A 580 71.21 13.97 -28.37
CA PHE A 580 69.98 14.77 -28.28
C PHE A 580 69.53 14.96 -26.82
N LYS A 581 69.57 13.88 -26.02
CA LYS A 581 69.28 13.88 -24.59
C LYS A 581 70.19 14.82 -23.82
N GLN A 582 71.51 14.75 -24.04
CA GLN A 582 72.46 15.64 -23.38
C GLN A 582 72.24 17.12 -23.76
N GLN A 583 71.91 17.41 -25.02
CA GLN A 583 71.67 18.77 -25.50
C GLN A 583 70.36 19.39 -24.96
N ASN A 584 69.36 18.56 -24.65
CA ASN A 584 68.01 19.02 -24.24
C ASN A 584 67.63 18.59 -22.81
N LEU A 585 68.62 18.24 -21.98
CA LEU A 585 68.41 17.64 -20.65
C LEU A 585 67.50 18.50 -19.74
N GLN A 586 67.60 19.83 -19.82
CA GLN A 586 66.78 20.73 -19.00
C GLN A 586 65.29 20.68 -19.34
N LEU A 587 64.93 20.74 -20.63
CA LEU A 587 63.53 20.63 -21.09
C LEU A 587 62.95 19.27 -20.79
N LEU A 588 63.77 18.24 -20.95
CA LEU A 588 63.45 16.88 -20.61
C LEU A 588 63.16 16.73 -19.10
N GLN A 589 64.03 17.24 -18.21
CA GLN A 589 63.78 17.24 -16.77
C GLN A 589 62.52 18.03 -16.38
N GLN A 590 62.23 19.14 -17.06
CA GLN A 590 60.97 19.87 -16.87
C GLN A 590 59.76 19.01 -17.23
N LEU A 591 59.81 18.29 -18.35
CA LEU A 591 58.75 17.36 -18.76
C LEU A 591 58.53 16.23 -17.73
N GLU A 592 59.60 15.64 -17.19
CA GLU A 592 59.52 14.60 -16.17
C GLU A 592 58.89 15.10 -14.86
N ASN A 593 59.26 16.31 -14.43
CA ASN A 593 58.66 16.93 -13.24
C ASN A 593 57.18 17.22 -13.45
N THR A 594 56.80 17.75 -14.63
CA THR A 594 55.41 18.01 -14.99
C THR A 594 54.59 16.72 -15.05
N ASP A 595 55.11 15.64 -15.63
CA ASP A 595 54.44 14.33 -15.64
C ASP A 595 54.24 13.75 -14.23
N THR A 596 55.24 13.91 -13.36
CA THR A 596 55.13 13.48 -11.96
C THR A 596 54.03 14.24 -11.23
N GLN A 597 53.94 15.56 -11.46
CA GLN A 597 52.85 16.39 -10.91
C GLN A 597 51.48 15.96 -11.47
N ILE A 598 51.36 15.71 -12.77
CA ILE A 598 50.11 15.23 -13.40
C ILE A 598 49.64 13.92 -12.78
N ASN A 599 50.54 12.97 -12.52
CA ASN A 599 50.19 11.70 -11.89
C ASN A 599 49.76 11.88 -10.42
N SER A 600 50.39 12.80 -9.70
CA SER A 600 49.98 13.18 -8.34
C SER A 600 48.59 13.83 -8.33
N ASP A 601 48.36 14.79 -9.23
CA ASP A 601 47.08 15.50 -9.36
C ASP A 601 45.94 14.55 -9.75
N MET A 602 46.19 13.57 -10.64
CA MET A 602 45.21 12.54 -10.98
C MET A 602 44.80 11.71 -9.76
N THR A 603 45.76 11.39 -8.88
CA THR A 603 45.47 10.67 -7.63
C THR A 603 44.62 11.52 -6.68
N ALA A 604 44.99 12.80 -6.51
CA ALA A 604 44.22 13.73 -5.70
C ALA A 604 42.77 13.95 -6.22
N ILE A 605 42.59 13.99 -7.54
CA ILE A 605 41.27 14.07 -8.17
C ILE A 605 40.44 12.81 -7.86
N LYS A 606 41.03 11.61 -8.00
CA LYS A 606 40.36 10.34 -7.65
C LYS A 606 39.91 10.33 -6.19
N ASP A 607 40.81 10.72 -5.28
CA ASP A 607 40.50 10.78 -3.85
C ASP A 607 39.39 11.79 -3.56
N SER A 608 39.40 12.95 -4.22
CA SER A 608 38.34 13.97 -4.07
C SER A 608 36.98 13.46 -4.55
N ILE A 609 36.92 12.74 -5.67
CA ILE A 609 35.68 12.15 -6.18
C ILE A 609 35.16 11.09 -5.21
N GLN A 610 36.04 10.25 -4.69
CA GLN A 610 35.67 9.25 -3.69
C GLN A 610 35.15 9.91 -2.40
N ASN A 611 35.75 11.01 -1.96
CA ASN A 611 35.30 11.78 -0.81
C ASN A 611 33.90 12.39 -1.03
N ILE A 612 33.61 12.94 -2.21
CA ILE A 612 32.28 13.45 -2.58
C ILE A 612 31.25 12.33 -2.50
N ASN A 613 31.54 11.19 -3.13
CA ASN A 613 30.66 10.02 -3.13
C ASN A 613 30.38 9.51 -1.70
N ASN A 614 31.42 9.42 -0.87
CA ASN A 614 31.27 9.03 0.54
C ASN A 614 30.46 10.05 1.34
N SER A 615 30.69 11.35 1.11
CA SER A 615 29.95 12.43 1.78
C SER A 615 28.46 12.33 1.47
N ILE A 616 28.08 12.14 0.20
CA ILE A 616 26.68 12.00 -0.22
C ILE A 616 26.07 10.73 0.37
N ARG A 617 26.76 9.60 0.27
CA ARG A 617 26.28 8.29 0.76
C ARG A 617 26.03 8.27 2.27
N ASN A 618 26.87 8.96 3.03
CA ASN A 618 26.80 8.99 4.49
C ASN A 618 25.91 10.12 5.04
N THR A 619 25.38 11.01 4.17
CA THR A 619 24.55 12.13 4.60
C THR A 619 23.13 11.68 4.93
N ASN A 620 22.69 11.97 6.16
CA ASN A 620 21.28 11.87 6.53
C ASN A 620 20.50 13.10 6.03
N PHE A 621 20.12 13.08 4.74
CA PHE A 621 19.39 14.18 4.09
C PHE A 621 18.09 14.57 4.81
N GLN A 622 17.42 13.62 5.46
CA GLN A 622 16.20 13.91 6.22
C GLN A 622 16.49 14.72 7.48
N GLY A 623 17.57 14.40 8.19
CA GLY A 623 18.04 15.16 9.34
C GLY A 623 18.45 16.59 8.97
N GLU A 624 19.21 16.75 7.88
CA GLU A 624 19.64 18.07 7.42
C GLU A 624 18.48 18.94 6.92
N VAL A 625 17.55 18.38 6.15
CA VAL A 625 16.33 19.11 5.74
C VAL A 625 15.53 19.57 6.97
N SER A 626 15.37 18.70 7.96
CA SER A 626 14.63 19.04 9.20
C SER A 626 15.31 20.19 9.96
N LYS A 627 16.65 20.14 10.08
CA LYS A 627 17.46 21.19 10.71
C LYS A 627 17.37 22.53 9.97
N VAL A 628 17.41 22.51 8.64
CA VAL A 628 17.30 23.71 7.80
C VAL A 628 15.90 24.33 7.88
N LEU A 629 14.84 23.51 7.89
CA LEU A 629 13.47 23.98 8.05
C LEU A 629 13.22 24.59 9.44
N GLN A 630 13.82 24.04 10.50
CA GLN A 630 13.77 24.62 11.85
C GLN A 630 14.41 26.02 11.91
N GLN A 631 15.40 26.30 11.05
CA GLN A 631 16.03 27.61 10.92
C GLN A 631 15.20 28.62 10.11
N LYS A 632 13.96 28.28 9.72
CA LYS A 632 13.03 29.12 8.93
C LYS A 632 13.59 29.54 7.57
N VAL A 633 14.44 28.70 6.97
CA VAL A 633 14.91 28.90 5.60
C VAL A 633 13.73 28.76 4.62
N PRO A 634 13.59 29.66 3.62
CA PRO A 634 12.57 29.53 2.57
C PRO A 634 12.63 28.17 1.86
N LYS A 635 11.47 27.58 1.55
CA LYS A 635 11.39 26.21 0.98
C LYS A 635 12.17 26.06 -0.33
N ASP A 636 12.19 27.09 -1.16
CA ASP A 636 12.95 27.17 -2.42
C ASP A 636 14.47 27.20 -2.23
N LYS A 637 14.94 27.55 -1.02
CA LYS A 637 16.35 27.62 -0.63
C LYS A 637 16.86 26.35 0.07
N VAL A 638 15.97 25.43 0.45
CA VAL A 638 16.34 24.26 1.26
C VAL A 638 17.27 23.32 0.48
N LEU A 639 16.96 23.04 -0.78
CA LEU A 639 17.80 22.21 -1.64
C LEU A 639 19.23 22.79 -1.76
N GLU A 640 19.33 24.10 -2.06
CA GLU A 640 20.60 24.81 -2.16
C GLU A 640 21.39 24.73 -0.85
N THR A 641 20.72 24.92 0.29
CA THR A 641 21.36 24.93 1.61
C THR A 641 21.84 23.55 2.03
N VAL A 642 21.03 22.51 1.82
CA VAL A 642 21.38 21.12 2.20
C VAL A 642 22.51 20.59 1.32
N LEU A 643 22.54 20.93 0.04
CA LEU A 643 23.58 20.48 -0.89
C LEU A 643 24.83 21.38 -0.90
N GLN A 644 24.83 22.51 -0.20
CA GLN A 644 25.94 23.46 -0.17
C GLN A 644 27.31 22.83 0.17
N PRO A 645 27.43 21.90 1.15
CA PRO A 645 28.71 21.23 1.43
C PRO A 645 29.23 20.42 0.23
N VAL A 646 28.33 19.73 -0.48
CA VAL A 646 28.66 18.96 -1.68
C VAL A 646 29.04 19.90 -2.83
N SER A 647 28.31 20.99 -3.02
CA SER A 647 28.61 22.00 -4.05
C SER A 647 29.99 22.65 -3.87
N LEU A 648 30.43 22.85 -2.63
CA LEU A 648 31.78 23.34 -2.34
C LEU A 648 32.86 22.32 -2.73
N GLN A 649 32.66 21.05 -2.40
CA GLN A 649 33.59 19.99 -2.79
C GLN A 649 33.69 19.85 -4.32
N ILE A 650 32.55 19.92 -5.03
CA ILE A 650 32.53 19.91 -6.50
C ILE A 650 33.25 21.14 -7.08
N THR A 651 33.12 22.30 -6.44
CA THR A 651 33.85 23.50 -6.87
C THR A 651 35.36 23.32 -6.74
N ALA A 652 35.83 22.80 -5.59
CA ALA A 652 37.24 22.47 -5.40
C ALA A 652 37.74 21.42 -6.41
N LEU A 653 36.91 20.41 -6.72
CA LEU A 653 37.21 19.40 -7.74
C LEU A 653 37.41 20.03 -9.12
N ASN A 654 36.53 20.96 -9.52
CA ASN A 654 36.66 21.66 -10.80
C ASN A 654 37.96 22.48 -10.88
N ASP A 655 38.38 23.11 -9.78
CA ASP A 655 39.65 23.85 -9.73
C ASP A 655 40.86 22.91 -9.88
N MET A 656 40.80 21.72 -9.25
CA MET A 656 41.83 20.67 -9.42
C MET A 656 41.89 20.16 -10.87
N ILE A 657 40.75 19.96 -11.52
CA ILE A 657 40.67 19.53 -12.93
C ILE A 657 41.23 20.61 -13.85
N ALA A 658 40.91 21.89 -13.60
CA ALA A 658 41.45 22.99 -14.39
C ALA A 658 42.99 23.07 -14.26
N HIS A 659 43.52 22.91 -13.05
CA HIS A 659 44.96 22.81 -12.83
C HIS A 659 45.59 21.64 -13.59
N TYR A 660 44.99 20.44 -13.48
CA TYR A 660 45.43 19.24 -14.17
C TYR A 660 45.47 19.42 -15.70
N SER A 661 44.42 19.96 -16.31
CA SER A 661 44.35 20.21 -17.76
C SER A 661 45.42 21.19 -18.25
N ASN A 662 45.73 22.23 -17.46
CA ASN A 662 46.81 23.16 -17.76
C ASN A 662 48.17 22.45 -17.73
N LYS A 663 48.39 21.57 -16.75
CA LYS A 663 49.63 20.77 -16.66
C LYS A 663 49.78 19.78 -17.80
N VAL A 664 48.71 19.10 -18.22
CA VAL A 664 48.73 18.24 -19.41
C VAL A 664 49.11 19.04 -20.65
N SER A 665 48.55 20.24 -20.82
CA SER A 665 48.89 21.13 -21.93
C SER A 665 50.35 21.60 -21.88
N GLU A 666 50.88 21.91 -20.69
CA GLU A 666 52.30 22.24 -20.48
C GLU A 666 53.21 21.09 -20.90
N ALA A 667 52.89 19.85 -20.51
CA ALA A 667 53.64 18.65 -20.92
C ALA A 667 53.62 18.45 -22.45
N CYS A 668 52.46 18.62 -23.09
CA CYS A 668 52.35 18.54 -24.55
C CYS A 668 53.18 19.62 -25.25
N ASN A 669 53.16 20.87 -24.77
CA ASN A 669 53.95 21.95 -25.35
C ASN A 669 55.46 21.69 -25.25
N LEU A 670 55.93 21.18 -24.12
CA LEU A 670 57.32 20.76 -23.94
C LEU A 670 57.70 19.63 -24.90
N ALA A 671 56.81 18.65 -25.10
CA ALA A 671 57.04 17.55 -26.05
C ALA A 671 57.06 18.04 -27.51
N ILE A 672 56.19 18.96 -27.90
CA ILE A 672 56.19 19.59 -29.22
C ILE A 672 57.52 20.34 -29.46
N GLU A 673 58.02 21.10 -28.47
CA GLU A 673 59.31 21.80 -28.58
C GLU A 673 60.47 20.82 -28.78
N LEU A 674 60.49 19.74 -28.00
CA LEU A 674 61.48 18.67 -28.13
C LEU A 674 61.41 18.00 -29.53
N GLN A 675 60.20 17.76 -30.03
CA GLN A 675 59.99 17.20 -31.37
C GLN A 675 60.50 18.14 -32.48
N GLN A 676 60.24 19.45 -32.37
CA GLN A 676 60.75 20.44 -33.32
C GLN A 676 62.29 20.49 -33.34
N LYS A 677 62.93 20.50 -32.17
CA LYS A 677 64.40 20.48 -32.05
C LYS A 677 65.02 19.20 -32.64
N ARG A 678 64.28 18.09 -32.59
CA ARG A 678 64.69 16.82 -33.19
C ARG A 678 64.59 16.84 -34.72
N ASN A 679 63.50 17.36 -35.26
CA ASN A 679 63.24 17.38 -36.72
C ASN A 679 64.19 18.30 -37.50
N GLN A 680 64.78 19.32 -36.86
CA GLN A 680 65.75 20.23 -37.48
C GLN A 680 67.08 19.55 -37.92
N LYS A 681 67.36 18.31 -37.49
CA LYS A 681 68.59 17.56 -37.85
C LYS A 681 68.45 16.57 -39.02
N GLY A 682 67.34 16.57 -39.78
CA GLY A 682 67.26 15.94 -41.11
C GLY A 682 67.22 14.41 -41.17
N GLY A 683 66.73 13.71 -40.14
CA GLY A 683 66.60 12.25 -40.14
C GLY A 683 65.15 11.77 -40.06
N ASN A 684 64.77 10.82 -40.93
CA ASN A 684 63.46 10.16 -40.93
C ASN A 684 63.35 9.13 -39.78
N GLN A 685 63.47 9.58 -38.52
CA GLN A 685 63.48 8.75 -37.30
C GLN A 685 62.10 8.62 -36.62
N SER A 686 61.03 9.08 -37.28
CA SER A 686 59.65 9.07 -36.75
C SER A 686 59.14 7.66 -36.39
N GLY A 687 59.66 6.61 -37.04
CA GLY A 687 59.21 5.23 -36.82
C GLY A 687 59.52 4.68 -35.43
N ASN A 688 60.73 4.90 -34.91
CA ASN A 688 61.12 4.41 -33.58
C ASN A 688 60.34 5.13 -32.47
N MET A 689 60.07 6.43 -32.65
CA MET A 689 59.28 7.24 -31.72
C MET A 689 57.82 6.76 -31.67
N GLN A 690 57.19 6.59 -32.84
CA GLN A 690 55.82 6.05 -32.94
C GLN A 690 55.72 4.66 -32.32
N GLN A 691 56.74 3.83 -32.51
CA GLN A 691 56.75 2.47 -32.00
C GLN A 691 56.89 2.43 -30.47
N SER A 692 57.83 3.19 -29.90
CA SER A 692 57.98 3.32 -28.45
C SER A 692 56.73 3.92 -27.79
N GLU A 693 56.13 4.96 -28.39
CA GLU A 693 54.90 5.59 -27.90
C GLU A 693 53.73 4.59 -27.87
N LYS A 694 53.55 3.82 -28.95
CA LYS A 694 52.52 2.78 -29.04
C LYS A 694 52.68 1.73 -27.94
N TYR A 695 53.88 1.19 -27.74
CA TYR A 695 54.09 0.12 -26.76
C TYR A 695 54.07 0.62 -25.32
N SER A 696 54.56 1.83 -25.03
CA SER A 696 54.52 2.44 -23.70
C SER A 696 53.10 2.85 -23.30
N GLY A 697 52.35 3.45 -24.24
CA GLY A 697 50.92 3.75 -24.06
C GLY A 697 50.06 2.50 -23.92
N GLY A 698 50.34 1.46 -24.71
CA GLY A 698 49.64 0.18 -24.60
C GLY A 698 49.91 -0.54 -23.29
N LEU A 699 51.14 -0.55 -22.80
CA LEU A 699 51.47 -1.12 -21.48
C LEU A 699 50.76 -0.40 -20.33
N THR A 700 50.64 0.94 -20.44
CA THR A 700 49.87 1.74 -19.48
C THR A 700 48.40 1.30 -19.47
N THR A 701 47.80 1.14 -20.65
CA THR A 701 46.43 0.65 -20.80
C THR A 701 46.25 -0.75 -20.20
N LEU A 702 47.21 -1.66 -20.41
CA LEU A 702 47.14 -3.01 -19.87
C LEU A 702 47.19 -3.07 -18.34
N VAL A 703 48.00 -2.22 -17.70
CA VAL A 703 48.07 -2.12 -16.23
C VAL A 703 46.77 -1.59 -15.65
N GLU A 704 46.10 -0.65 -16.31
CA GLU A 704 44.83 -0.10 -15.85
C GLU A 704 43.67 -1.05 -16.02
N LEU A 705 43.66 -1.84 -17.10
CA LEU A 705 42.63 -2.85 -17.31
C LEU A 705 42.56 -3.85 -16.14
N PHE A 706 43.66 -4.10 -15.42
CA PHE A 706 43.60 -4.88 -14.18
C PHE A 706 42.74 -4.21 -13.10
N ASP A 707 42.94 -2.91 -12.87
CA ASP A 707 42.21 -2.14 -11.86
C ASP A 707 40.73 -2.00 -12.26
N ASP A 708 40.45 -1.76 -13.55
CA ASP A 708 39.08 -1.70 -14.11
C ASP A 708 38.37 -3.05 -13.95
N CYS A 709 39.05 -4.15 -14.26
CA CYS A 709 38.48 -5.49 -14.11
C CYS A 709 38.17 -5.84 -12.66
N GLN A 710 39.04 -5.47 -11.72
CA GLN A 710 38.80 -5.72 -10.29
C GLN A 710 37.57 -4.94 -9.78
N GLN A 711 37.40 -3.70 -10.21
CA GLN A 711 36.20 -2.92 -9.89
C GLN A 711 34.94 -3.54 -10.49
N GLY A 712 35.01 -3.98 -11.76
CA GLY A 712 33.90 -4.69 -12.41
C GLY A 712 33.53 -5.99 -11.67
N MET A 713 34.51 -6.77 -11.22
CA MET A 713 34.26 -7.98 -10.43
C MET A 713 33.56 -7.68 -9.11
N LYS A 714 33.98 -6.62 -8.41
CA LYS A 714 33.33 -6.19 -7.17
C LYS A 714 31.88 -5.78 -7.43
N PHE A 715 31.64 -4.97 -8.47
CA PHE A 715 30.30 -4.57 -8.88
C PHE A 715 29.40 -5.78 -9.15
N TYR A 716 29.88 -6.76 -9.92
CA TYR A 716 29.10 -7.96 -10.19
C TYR A 716 28.86 -8.81 -8.94
N GLY A 717 29.79 -8.85 -7.99
CA GLY A 717 29.58 -9.48 -6.69
C GLY A 717 28.44 -8.85 -5.91
N ASP A 718 28.41 -7.52 -5.83
CA ASP A 718 27.35 -6.76 -5.15
C ASP A 718 26.00 -6.92 -5.88
N LEU A 719 26.00 -6.80 -7.22
CA LEU A 719 24.81 -6.97 -8.05
C LEU A 719 24.23 -8.39 -7.93
N LEU A 720 25.08 -9.41 -7.94
CA LEU A 720 24.67 -10.81 -7.76
C LEU A 720 23.97 -11.01 -6.41
N GLY A 721 24.48 -10.39 -5.34
CA GLY A 721 23.83 -10.42 -4.03
C GLY A 721 22.41 -9.86 -4.06
N LEU A 722 22.21 -8.70 -4.70
CA LEU A 722 20.89 -8.07 -4.86
C LEU A 722 19.95 -8.92 -5.74
N LEU A 723 20.47 -9.47 -6.84
CA LEU A 723 19.69 -10.30 -7.75
C LEU A 723 19.23 -11.61 -7.11
N LEU A 724 20.08 -12.24 -6.28
CA LEU A 724 19.72 -13.46 -5.55
C LEU A 724 18.65 -13.20 -4.49
N ASP A 725 18.70 -12.05 -3.80
CA ASP A 725 17.67 -11.64 -2.85
C ASP A 725 16.31 -11.40 -3.56
N LEU A 726 16.33 -10.70 -4.70
CA LEU A 726 15.14 -10.50 -5.52
C LEU A 726 14.59 -11.83 -6.07
N ASP A 727 15.45 -12.73 -6.57
CA ASP A 727 15.03 -14.04 -7.07
C ASP A 727 14.35 -14.89 -5.99
N LYS A 728 14.86 -14.82 -4.75
CA LYS A 728 14.24 -15.46 -3.60
C LYS A 728 12.85 -14.88 -3.32
N LYS A 729 12.74 -13.55 -3.19
CA LYS A 729 11.45 -12.85 -2.98
C LYS A 729 10.42 -13.21 -4.05
N VAL A 730 10.84 -13.19 -5.32
CA VAL A 730 9.98 -13.53 -6.46
C VAL A 730 9.59 -15.01 -6.45
N SER A 731 10.49 -15.92 -6.08
CA SER A 731 10.18 -17.35 -5.98
C SER A 731 9.18 -17.64 -4.86
N ASP A 732 9.30 -16.96 -3.72
CA ASP A 732 8.35 -17.07 -2.61
C ASP A 732 6.98 -16.54 -3.03
N PHE A 733 6.94 -15.38 -3.71
CA PHE A 733 5.73 -14.81 -4.30
C PHE A 733 5.06 -15.78 -5.27
N ILE A 734 5.79 -16.35 -6.24
CA ILE A 734 5.24 -17.28 -7.22
C ILE A 734 4.73 -18.56 -6.55
N SER A 735 5.43 -19.06 -5.54
CA SER A 735 4.99 -20.25 -4.79
C SER A 735 3.65 -20.00 -4.09
N ALA A 736 3.48 -18.84 -3.47
CA ALA A 736 2.19 -18.44 -2.89
C ALA A 736 1.10 -18.34 -3.97
N ARG A 737 1.42 -17.74 -5.13
CA ARG A 737 0.50 -17.61 -6.25
C ARG A 737 0.13 -18.98 -6.85
N GLU A 738 1.05 -19.92 -6.91
CA GLU A 738 0.79 -21.29 -7.39
C GLU A 738 -0.17 -22.04 -6.46
N ILE A 739 -0.02 -21.89 -5.15
CA ILE A 739 -0.92 -22.47 -4.15
C ILE A 739 -2.33 -21.89 -4.32
N GLU A 740 -2.46 -20.57 -4.40
CA GLU A 740 -3.76 -19.92 -4.64
C GLU A 740 -4.41 -20.37 -5.96
N LYS A 741 -3.62 -20.46 -7.03
CA LYS A 741 -4.05 -20.93 -8.36
C LYS A 741 -4.66 -22.32 -8.26
N ASN A 742 -3.92 -23.26 -7.69
CA ASN A 742 -4.32 -24.66 -7.59
C ASN A 742 -5.54 -24.84 -6.69
N ASN A 743 -5.61 -24.12 -5.57
CA ASN A 743 -6.78 -24.12 -4.70
C ASN A 743 -8.03 -23.61 -5.45
N LEU A 744 -7.91 -22.51 -6.20
CA LEU A 744 -9.05 -21.95 -6.92
C LEU A 744 -9.49 -22.85 -8.08
N ILE A 745 -8.55 -23.43 -8.83
CA ILE A 745 -8.84 -24.42 -9.88
C ILE A 745 -9.60 -25.60 -9.28
N GLN A 746 -9.15 -26.15 -8.15
CA GLN A 746 -9.84 -27.26 -7.48
C GLN A 746 -11.25 -26.87 -7.04
N MET A 747 -11.45 -25.66 -6.51
CA MET A 747 -12.78 -25.18 -6.15
C MET A 747 -13.70 -25.09 -7.37
N ILE A 748 -13.22 -24.53 -8.48
CA ILE A 748 -13.98 -24.42 -9.73
C ILE A 748 -14.34 -25.81 -10.29
N HIS A 749 -13.41 -26.76 -10.29
CA HIS A 749 -13.65 -28.12 -10.77
C HIS A 749 -14.63 -28.89 -9.84
N ASN A 750 -14.54 -28.70 -8.53
CA ASN A 750 -15.45 -29.33 -7.58
C ASN A 750 -16.89 -28.79 -7.72
N GLU A 751 -17.05 -27.50 -8.04
CA GLU A 751 -18.34 -26.93 -8.39
C GLU A 751 -18.88 -27.48 -9.73
N GLN A 752 -18.04 -27.61 -10.76
CA GLN A 752 -18.44 -28.20 -12.04
C GLN A 752 -18.83 -29.69 -11.92
N SER A 753 -18.10 -30.47 -11.11
CA SER A 753 -18.38 -31.90 -10.90
C SER A 753 -19.71 -32.13 -10.17
N LYS A 754 -20.11 -31.22 -9.28
CA LYS A 754 -21.43 -31.27 -8.62
C LYS A 754 -22.60 -30.93 -9.56
N VAL A 755 -22.34 -30.27 -10.69
CA VAL A 755 -23.36 -29.95 -11.71
C VAL A 755 -23.57 -31.14 -12.67
N ASN A 756 -22.53 -31.91 -13.00
CA ASN A 756 -22.65 -33.07 -13.91
C ASN A 756 -23.29 -34.33 -13.26
N MET A 757 -23.28 -34.46 -11.94
CA MET A 757 -23.95 -35.59 -11.24
C MET A 757 -25.49 -35.46 -11.17
N ASN A 758 -26.07 -34.34 -11.62
CA ASN A 758 -27.53 -34.12 -11.64
C ASN A 758 -28.20 -34.45 -12.98
N GLN A 759 -27.50 -35.06 -13.94
CA GLN A 759 -28.09 -35.61 -15.16
C GLN A 759 -27.56 -37.01 -15.45
N GLY A 760 -28.28 -38.04 -14.98
CA GLY A 760 -28.03 -39.44 -15.35
C GLY A 760 -28.27 -40.41 -14.21
N GLY A 761 -29.49 -40.92 -14.09
CA GLY A 761 -29.80 -42.02 -13.17
C GLY A 761 -29.25 -43.35 -13.68
N PHE A 762 -28.56 -44.10 -12.82
CA PHE A 762 -28.93 -45.47 -12.38
C PHE A 762 -27.73 -46.18 -11.71
N ASN A 763 -28.01 -46.78 -10.55
CA ASN A 763 -27.40 -47.91 -9.84
C ASN A 763 -25.92 -48.28 -10.10
N ALA A 764 -25.11 -48.25 -9.03
CA ALA A 764 -24.08 -49.26 -8.81
C ALA A 764 -23.75 -49.45 -7.32
N GLN A 765 -23.59 -50.72 -6.94
CA GLN A 765 -23.24 -51.24 -5.63
C GLN A 765 -21.86 -50.78 -5.14
N TYR A 766 -21.74 -50.64 -3.82
CA TYR A 766 -20.50 -50.37 -3.12
C TYR A 766 -19.48 -51.50 -3.29
N VAL A 767 -18.33 -51.20 -3.90
CA VAL A 767 -17.09 -51.98 -3.79
C VAL A 767 -15.98 -51.01 -3.41
N GLN A 768 -15.29 -51.29 -2.30
CA GLN A 768 -14.12 -50.53 -1.83
C GLN A 768 -12.92 -50.71 -2.78
N PRO A 769 -12.15 -49.64 -3.08
CA PRO A 769 -10.82 -49.76 -3.66
C PRO A 769 -9.72 -49.78 -2.57
N GLN A 770 -8.82 -50.76 -2.70
CA GLN A 770 -7.55 -50.88 -1.98
C GLN A 770 -6.57 -49.74 -2.32
N ALA A 771 -5.67 -49.44 -1.37
CA ALA A 771 -4.56 -48.51 -1.52
C ALA A 771 -3.52 -48.97 -2.57
N PRO A 772 -2.86 -48.05 -3.31
CA PRO A 772 -1.69 -48.37 -4.12
C PRO A 772 -0.39 -48.31 -3.30
N PRO A 773 0.64 -49.08 -3.68
CA PRO A 773 1.87 -49.26 -2.90
C PRO A 773 2.89 -48.14 -3.12
N THR A 774 3.62 -47.87 -2.05
CA THR A 774 4.86 -47.10 -1.96
C THR A 774 5.92 -47.64 -2.92
N ASN A 775 6.50 -46.76 -3.75
CA ASN A 775 7.76 -47.05 -4.45
C ASN A 775 8.83 -46.04 -4.02
N TYR A 776 9.87 -46.57 -3.39
CA TYR A 776 11.11 -45.88 -3.06
C TYR A 776 11.98 -45.75 -4.31
N PHE A 777 12.61 -44.60 -4.53
CA PHE A 777 13.91 -44.54 -5.21
C PHE A 777 14.78 -43.41 -4.65
N TYR A 778 16.05 -43.76 -4.48
CA TYR A 778 17.13 -43.04 -3.79
C TYR A 778 17.70 -41.84 -4.56
N GLY A 779 18.24 -40.87 -3.80
CA GLY A 779 19.20 -39.87 -4.27
C GLY A 779 19.78 -39.07 -3.10
N GLN A 780 20.84 -39.60 -2.49
CA GLN A 780 21.62 -38.96 -1.42
C GLN A 780 22.38 -37.71 -1.90
N GLN A 781 22.47 -36.67 -1.04
CA GLN A 781 23.76 -36.03 -0.75
C GLN A 781 23.78 -35.46 0.68
N ASN A 782 24.75 -35.93 1.48
CA ASN A 782 25.15 -35.47 2.84
C ASN A 782 25.61 -33.98 2.80
N ASN A 783 25.65 -33.15 3.85
CA ASN A 783 26.06 -33.35 5.26
C ASN A 783 25.74 -32.05 6.12
N PRO A 784 26.20 -31.83 7.39
CA PRO A 784 25.35 -31.80 8.60
C PRO A 784 25.48 -30.54 9.51
N TYR A 785 24.86 -30.61 10.71
CA TYR A 785 24.88 -29.72 11.92
C TYR A 785 23.79 -28.64 12.04
N ASN A 786 22.80 -28.83 12.93
CA ASN A 786 22.88 -28.57 14.37
C ASN A 786 21.60 -29.07 15.10
N GLN A 787 21.77 -29.72 16.26
CA GLN A 787 20.69 -30.15 17.17
C GLN A 787 20.40 -29.08 18.22
N TYR A 788 19.14 -28.95 18.68
CA TYR A 788 18.67 -28.74 20.07
C TYR A 788 17.10 -28.66 20.09
N PRO A 789 16.40 -28.82 21.25
CA PRO A 789 15.40 -29.88 21.48
C PRO A 789 13.91 -29.40 21.48
N PRO A 790 12.90 -30.30 21.67
CA PRO A 790 11.51 -30.07 21.26
C PRO A 790 10.59 -29.55 22.39
N GLN A 791 9.57 -28.76 22.03
CA GLN A 791 8.39 -28.53 22.88
C GLN A 791 7.07 -28.75 22.13
N ASN A 792 6.36 -29.77 22.61
CA ASN A 792 4.91 -30.04 22.64
C ASN A 792 3.96 -29.35 21.66
N GLN A 793 3.36 -30.18 20.79
CA GLN A 793 2.11 -29.91 20.06
C GLN A 793 0.91 -30.55 20.80
N TYR A 794 -0.21 -29.82 20.86
CA TYR A 794 -1.55 -30.37 21.14
C TYR A 794 -2.37 -30.45 19.83
N PRO A 795 -3.34 -31.38 19.71
CA PRO A 795 -3.90 -31.82 18.43
C PRO A 795 -5.13 -31.00 17.99
N PRO A 796 -5.40 -30.86 16.67
CA PRO A 796 -6.68 -30.33 16.18
C PRO A 796 -7.73 -31.44 15.98
N SER A 797 -8.95 -31.15 16.40
CA SER A 797 -10.16 -31.99 16.27
C SER A 797 -10.85 -31.83 14.92
N GLN A 798 -11.55 -32.89 14.49
CA GLN A 798 -12.14 -33.12 13.17
C GLN A 798 -13.64 -32.75 13.06
N TYR A 799 -14.10 -32.67 11.79
CA TYR A 799 -15.46 -32.85 11.20
C TYR A 799 -16.35 -31.60 10.96
N PRO A 800 -17.34 -31.65 10.02
CA PRO A 800 -17.38 -32.20 8.65
C PRO A 800 -18.01 -31.22 7.59
N PRO A 801 -17.99 -31.51 6.27
CA PRO A 801 -18.52 -30.62 5.23
C PRO A 801 -19.94 -30.98 4.75
N GLN A 802 -20.77 -29.96 4.46
CA GLN A 802 -22.10 -30.09 3.87
C GLN A 802 -22.29 -29.13 2.67
N ASN A 803 -23.28 -29.43 1.83
CA ASN A 803 -23.20 -29.42 0.36
C ASN A 803 -24.33 -28.57 -0.29
N TYR A 804 -24.17 -28.26 -1.60
CA TYR A 804 -25.12 -27.68 -2.60
C TYR A 804 -25.57 -26.21 -2.43
N GLY A 805 -25.88 -25.40 -3.45
CA GLY A 805 -26.02 -25.53 -4.91
C GLY A 805 -26.60 -24.21 -5.50
N ALA A 806 -26.33 -23.89 -6.78
CA ALA A 806 -26.84 -22.71 -7.51
C ALA A 806 -28.28 -22.91 -8.04
N PRO A 807 -28.97 -21.88 -8.59
CA PRO A 807 -28.80 -21.55 -10.02
C PRO A 807 -28.94 -20.07 -10.44
N TYR A 808 -28.34 -19.76 -11.60
CA TYR A 808 -28.41 -18.50 -12.37
C TYR A 808 -29.58 -18.47 -13.36
N GLN A 809 -29.99 -17.27 -13.80
CA GLN A 809 -30.82 -17.03 -14.99
C GLN A 809 -30.20 -15.93 -15.90
N ASN A 810 -30.07 -16.24 -17.20
CA ASN A 810 -29.54 -15.44 -18.33
C ASN A 810 -30.51 -14.31 -18.79
N HIS A 811 -30.14 -13.20 -19.46
CA HIS A 811 -29.62 -12.96 -20.85
C HIS A 811 -29.58 -11.40 -21.09
N PRO A 812 -29.15 -10.81 -22.24
CA PRO A 812 -28.06 -11.11 -23.18
C PRO A 812 -27.17 -9.88 -23.57
N TYR A 813 -26.06 -10.17 -24.26
CA TYR A 813 -25.07 -9.25 -24.85
C TYR A 813 -25.47 -8.63 -26.20
N GLN A 814 -24.90 -7.46 -26.53
CA GLN A 814 -24.74 -6.94 -27.92
C GLN A 814 -23.26 -6.69 -28.27
N GLN A 815 -22.93 -6.93 -29.53
CA GLN A 815 -21.59 -7.03 -30.14
C GLN A 815 -21.07 -5.74 -30.81
N HIS A 816 -19.72 -5.60 -30.77
CA HIS A 816 -18.74 -5.20 -31.80
C HIS A 816 -18.91 -3.92 -32.65
N GLN A 817 -17.84 -3.11 -32.73
CA GLN A 817 -17.05 -2.95 -33.97
C GLN A 817 -15.69 -2.23 -33.75
N GLN A 818 -14.65 -2.77 -34.38
CA GLN A 818 -13.31 -2.20 -34.58
C GLN A 818 -13.30 -1.19 -35.74
N GLN A 819 -12.39 -0.21 -35.73
CA GLN A 819 -11.93 0.45 -36.95
C GLN A 819 -10.46 0.91 -36.89
N GLN A 820 -9.90 1.06 -38.09
CA GLN A 820 -8.52 0.93 -38.56
C GLN A 820 -7.59 2.14 -38.31
N GLN A 821 -6.28 1.86 -38.43
CA GLN A 821 -5.15 2.79 -38.61
C GLN A 821 -5.10 3.42 -40.02
N MET A 822 -4.46 4.60 -40.15
CA MET A 822 -3.39 4.95 -41.13
C MET A 822 -3.00 6.47 -41.05
N PRO A 823 -1.88 6.95 -41.65
CA PRO A 823 -0.82 7.72 -40.95
C PRO A 823 -0.43 9.06 -41.64
N GLN A 824 0.74 9.63 -41.24
CA GLN A 824 1.59 10.72 -41.82
C GLN A 824 1.79 11.88 -40.81
N GLN A 825 2.89 12.65 -40.74
CA GLN A 825 3.93 13.02 -41.70
C GLN A 825 5.17 13.66 -41.00
N SER A 826 6.30 13.62 -41.69
CA SER A 826 7.64 14.19 -41.48
C SER A 826 7.75 15.73 -41.61
N ASN A 827 8.77 16.38 -41.00
CA ASN A 827 9.79 17.23 -41.69
C ASN A 827 10.86 17.89 -40.76
N PRO A 828 11.97 18.48 -41.31
CA PRO A 828 13.36 18.34 -40.80
C PRO A 828 14.04 19.69 -40.48
N PHE A 829 15.33 19.70 -40.08
CA PHE A 829 16.39 20.58 -40.65
C PHE A 829 17.77 20.48 -39.95
N TYR A 830 18.80 20.68 -40.79
CA TYR A 830 20.21 21.08 -40.59
C TYR A 830 21.35 20.06 -40.41
N ASN A 831 22.46 20.44 -41.06
CA ASN A 831 23.50 19.67 -41.75
C ASN A 831 24.88 20.25 -41.39
N ASN A 832 25.89 19.37 -41.32
CA ASN A 832 27.36 19.54 -41.49
C ASN A 832 28.17 20.69 -40.82
N GLY A 833 29.10 20.27 -39.94
CA GLY A 833 30.55 20.35 -40.18
C GLY A 833 31.34 21.58 -39.69
N GLN A 834 32.15 21.41 -38.61
CA GLN A 834 33.56 21.86 -38.51
C GLN A 834 34.17 21.46 -37.16
N PHE A 835 35.27 20.68 -37.22
CA PHE A 835 36.17 20.39 -36.12
C PHE A 835 37.10 21.59 -35.88
N ASN A 836 37.10 22.18 -34.68
CA ASN A 836 38.30 22.79 -34.09
C ASN A 836 38.15 23.13 -32.59
N GLN A 837 39.13 22.66 -31.82
CA GLN A 837 39.72 23.20 -30.57
C GLN A 837 38.86 23.42 -29.30
N GLY A 838 39.23 22.67 -28.25
CA GLY A 838 39.14 23.11 -26.85
C GLY A 838 37.81 22.91 -26.13
N GLN A 839 37.39 21.66 -25.89
CA GLN A 839 36.32 21.41 -24.92
C GLN A 839 36.89 21.41 -23.49
N SER A 840 36.54 22.45 -22.74
CA SER A 840 36.67 22.50 -21.30
C SER A 840 35.59 21.60 -20.68
N VAL A 841 36.02 20.60 -19.91
CA VAL A 841 35.13 19.74 -19.12
C VAL A 841 34.60 20.56 -17.95
N PHE A 842 33.46 21.23 -18.12
CA PHE A 842 32.77 21.95 -17.05
C PHE A 842 31.53 21.19 -16.61
N ILE A 843 31.50 20.75 -15.35
CA ILE A 843 30.24 20.36 -14.69
C ILE A 843 29.44 21.67 -14.49
N PRO A 844 28.22 21.78 -15.04
CA PRO A 844 27.45 23.02 -14.91
C PRO A 844 27.15 23.32 -13.44
N LYS A 845 27.55 24.53 -13.01
CA LYS A 845 27.12 25.18 -11.77
C LYS A 845 25.68 25.70 -11.95
N LYS A 846 24.68 24.81 -11.93
CA LYS A 846 23.30 25.19 -11.57
C LYS A 846 22.64 24.05 -10.83
#